data_AF-A0A3N6MLX1-F1
#
_entry.id   AF-A0A3N6MLX1-F1
#
_cell.length_a   1.000
_cell.length_b   1.000
_cell.length_c   1.000
_cell.angle_alpha   90.00
_cell.angle_beta   90.00
_cell.angle_gamma   90.00
#
_symmetry.space_group_name_H-M   'P 1'
#
loop_
_entity.id
_entity.type
_entity.pdbx_description
1 polymer ?
#
loop_
_entity_poly.entity_id
_entity_poly.type
_entity_poly.pdbx_seq_one_letter_code
_entity_poly.pdbx_strand_id
1 'polypeptide(L)'
;MIPIAKRIDCDQPLMSMRNETVESLPARMAIVRRSVSSAVTTYAPVIGFLAALVLLGIAFREHLDFSQQPLEPYRMFFELLVAGLVISLLRSKVGLVTYGMFGPIVISFILIESGLLWGLVLFVNVFLIALATYLVIQPFRLGTAHRICALVMTVAIAITTFHIMSDNGTLPQEVNALQAFFPAIITAWYADRFARELTERGWRAPAVRFSWTMVAIVAAYAVVANGTIVTWFMQTPESWAFVFAANVYLGAQSSTRLKEYLRFSNVYGQSRFSVLRASVRARLHNARARLRGLFGAETSRVEPTSVMAMNRRNRLIKQYNPQHLYPELDKASMKRAFHGTGVPTPETYALVGSLSDLSTAEEIIDTRDEFVIKPDSGYGGEGIIVVNGRTENGDFETSKGRKTPEQLLAHTRSIVEGQYDPMGLEGVAVIEGLVHPDDQLLSIAGQGVPDVRVIVFKGYPIMAMTRLPTEESDGAANLHMGAVGVGLSIADGKALGGYQSTNKWFDDHPDTGVDLEAFYVHNWGQILDTAVMAAEVSRLGYTGVDIVVDETEGPMVLEINARPGLGIQNSTFDGLLERTEFVEKLPDSFDLKSPGEKIELARTWDRVDWTEDAIELEAQWARTDADADRSVRTGDPDHERKRESADGETDGQEEVIAR
;
A
#
# COMPACT_ATOMS: atom_id res chain seq x y z
N MET A 1 13.99 -8.70 -60.49
CA MET A 1 13.77 -8.06 -61.81
C MET A 1 12.29 -7.70 -61.93
N ILE A 2 12.04 -6.47 -62.39
CA ILE A 2 10.81 -5.81 -62.95
C ILE A 2 9.81 -6.80 -63.62
N PRO A 3 8.46 -6.59 -63.76
CA PRO A 3 7.74 -5.29 -63.90
C PRO A 3 6.34 -5.10 -63.23
N ILE A 4 5.95 -3.82 -63.31
CA ILE A 4 4.65 -3.16 -63.21
C ILE A 4 3.60 -3.71 -64.21
N ALA A 5 2.33 -3.84 -63.79
CA ALA A 5 1.16 -3.61 -64.64
C ALA A 5 -0.09 -3.23 -63.84
N LYS A 6 -0.60 -2.02 -64.10
CA LYS A 6 -1.89 -1.45 -63.65
C LYS A 6 -3.09 -2.22 -64.23
N ARG A 7 -4.16 -2.37 -63.43
CA ARG A 7 -5.54 -2.01 -63.80
C ARG A 7 -6.41 -1.97 -62.54
N ILE A 8 -6.79 -0.76 -62.12
CA ILE A 8 -7.89 -0.53 -61.18
C ILE A 8 -9.07 -0.14 -62.07
N ASP A 9 -10.13 -0.94 -62.00
CA ASP A 9 -11.40 -0.64 -62.63
C ASP A 9 -12.25 0.19 -61.65
N CYS A 10 -12.90 1.21 -62.20
CA CYS A 10 -13.80 2.11 -61.51
C CYS A 10 -15.12 1.40 -61.27
N ASP A 11 -15.63 1.41 -60.04
CA ASP A 11 -17.03 1.74 -59.74
C ASP A 11 -17.28 1.63 -58.23
N GLN A 12 -17.38 2.79 -57.56
CA GLN A 12 -18.40 3.14 -56.55
C GLN A 12 -18.01 4.39 -55.73
N PRO A 13 -18.98 5.18 -55.24
CA PRO A 13 -18.88 6.63 -55.19
C PRO A 13 -18.08 7.15 -53.98
N LEU A 14 -17.24 8.14 -54.27
CA LEU A 14 -16.62 9.05 -53.30
C LEU A 14 -17.69 9.74 -52.44
N MET A 15 -18.03 9.15 -51.29
CA MET A 15 -18.68 9.84 -50.18
C MET A 15 -17.64 10.15 -49.09
N SER A 16 -17.22 11.41 -49.10
CA SER A 16 -16.54 12.17 -48.04
C SER A 16 -15.51 11.42 -47.17
N MET A 17 -14.26 11.41 -47.64
CA MET A 17 -13.13 11.56 -46.71
C MET A 17 -13.24 12.91 -46.00
N ARG A 18 -13.80 12.90 -44.79
CA ARG A 18 -13.68 14.01 -43.84
C ARG A 18 -13.98 13.53 -42.43
N ASN A 19 -12.92 13.19 -41.69
CA ASN A 19 -12.67 13.63 -40.32
C ASN A 19 -11.40 12.94 -39.79
N GLU A 20 -10.25 13.29 -40.39
CA GLU A 20 -9.11 13.57 -39.53
C GLU A 20 -9.52 14.77 -38.68
N THR A 21 -9.73 14.54 -37.38
CA THR A 21 -9.97 15.59 -36.40
C THR A 21 -8.70 16.44 -36.28
N VAL A 22 -8.54 17.38 -37.22
CA VAL A 22 -7.86 18.64 -36.92
C VAL A 22 -8.72 19.29 -35.84
N GLU A 23 -8.38 19.07 -34.57
CA GLU A 23 -9.03 19.76 -33.46
C GLU A 23 -9.02 21.25 -33.78
N SER A 24 -10.21 21.79 -34.03
CA SER A 24 -10.36 23.22 -34.32
C SER A 24 -9.69 24.04 -33.20
N LEU A 25 -8.98 25.11 -33.56
CA LEU A 25 -8.38 26.04 -32.60
C LEU A 25 -9.30 26.38 -31.39
N PRO A 26 -10.62 26.56 -31.57
CA PRO A 26 -11.57 26.74 -30.46
C PRO A 26 -11.67 25.56 -29.49
N ALA A 27 -11.61 24.31 -29.97
CA ALA A 27 -11.66 23.10 -29.13
C ALA A 27 -10.37 22.97 -28.29
N ARG A 28 -9.20 23.20 -28.92
CA ARG A 28 -7.92 23.29 -28.19
C ARG A 28 -7.91 24.42 -27.17
N MET A 29 -8.44 25.59 -27.53
CA MET A 29 -8.59 26.70 -26.59
C MET A 29 -9.56 26.37 -25.45
N ALA A 30 -10.62 25.60 -25.67
CA ALA A 30 -11.56 25.18 -24.63
C ALA A 30 -10.94 24.17 -23.65
N ILE A 31 -10.15 23.21 -24.14
CA ILE A 31 -9.39 22.27 -23.30
C ILE A 31 -8.33 23.01 -22.50
N VAL A 32 -7.56 23.90 -23.14
CA VAL A 32 -6.58 24.76 -22.46
C VAL A 32 -7.28 25.64 -21.42
N ARG A 33 -8.43 26.24 -21.73
CA ARG A 33 -9.19 27.08 -20.79
C ARG A 33 -9.74 26.29 -19.60
N ARG A 34 -10.22 25.06 -19.81
CA ARG A 34 -10.64 24.16 -18.71
C ARG A 34 -9.46 23.72 -17.85
N SER A 35 -8.33 23.37 -18.48
CA SER A 35 -7.09 23.00 -17.79
C SER A 35 -6.50 24.16 -16.98
N VAL A 36 -6.46 25.37 -17.55
CA VAL A 36 -6.05 26.59 -16.87
C VAL A 36 -7.02 26.94 -15.74
N SER A 37 -8.34 26.86 -15.97
CA SER A 37 -9.34 27.10 -14.92
C SER A 37 -9.19 26.14 -13.74
N SER A 38 -8.97 24.84 -14.02
CA SER A 38 -8.71 23.80 -13.03
C SER A 38 -7.40 24.04 -12.26
N ALA A 39 -6.34 24.43 -12.96
CA ALA A 39 -5.07 24.77 -12.34
C ALA A 39 -5.19 26.02 -11.45
N VAL A 40 -5.89 27.05 -11.92
CA VAL A 40 -6.15 28.28 -11.15
C VAL A 40 -6.96 27.96 -9.90
N THR A 41 -8.06 27.21 -9.98
CA THR A 41 -8.85 26.85 -8.77
C THR A 41 -8.05 26.02 -7.78
N THR A 42 -7.14 25.17 -8.25
CA THR A 42 -6.30 24.31 -7.39
C THR A 42 -5.17 25.09 -6.71
N TYR A 43 -4.51 26.00 -7.43
CA TYR A 43 -3.30 26.69 -6.94
C TYR A 43 -3.58 28.10 -6.39
N ALA A 44 -4.69 28.75 -6.76
CA ALA A 44 -5.02 30.10 -6.29
C ALA A 44 -5.10 30.23 -4.76
N PRO A 45 -5.68 29.29 -4.00
CA PRO A 45 -5.68 29.39 -2.53
C PRO A 45 -4.27 29.38 -1.94
N VAL A 46 -3.38 28.53 -2.48
CA VAL A 46 -1.98 28.44 -2.02
C VAL A 46 -1.21 29.71 -2.39
N ILE A 47 -1.39 30.21 -3.62
CA ILE A 47 -0.75 31.45 -4.07
C ILE A 47 -1.24 32.64 -3.26
N GLY A 48 -2.55 32.73 -3.01
CA GLY A 48 -3.15 33.78 -2.19
C GLY A 48 -2.64 33.75 -0.75
N PHE A 49 -2.54 32.56 -0.15
CA PHE A 49 -1.96 32.40 1.18
C PHE A 49 -0.48 32.78 1.23
N LEU A 50 0.31 32.37 0.23
CA LEU A 50 1.71 32.78 0.11
C LEU A 50 1.86 34.29 -0.03
N ALA A 51 1.04 34.93 -0.86
CA ALA A 51 1.03 36.38 -1.02
C ALA A 51 0.67 37.08 0.31
N ALA A 52 -0.34 36.58 1.03
CA ALA A 52 -0.70 37.10 2.35
C ALA A 52 0.44 36.97 3.36
N LEU A 53 1.16 35.84 3.39
CA LEU A 53 2.34 35.67 4.26
C LEU A 53 3.48 36.63 3.88
N VAL A 54 3.73 36.85 2.59
CA VAL A 54 4.75 37.81 2.14
C VAL A 54 4.36 39.23 2.53
N LEU A 55 3.11 39.64 2.29
CA LEU A 55 2.59 40.95 2.69
C LEU A 55 2.66 41.16 4.21
N LEU A 56 2.32 40.13 4.98
CA LEU A 56 2.48 40.13 6.43
C LEU A 56 3.94 40.30 6.83
N GLY A 57 4.85 39.59 6.16
CA GLY A 57 6.29 39.71 6.40
C GLY A 57 6.84 41.11 6.11
N ILE A 58 6.43 41.72 5.00
CA ILE A 58 6.76 43.10 4.65
C ILE A 58 6.21 44.06 5.72
N ALA A 59 4.95 43.88 6.14
CA ALA A 59 4.35 44.70 7.18
C ALA A 59 5.12 44.60 8.52
N PHE A 60 5.53 43.40 8.93
CA PHE A 60 6.38 43.22 10.11
C PHE A 60 7.73 43.92 9.96
N ARG A 61 8.38 43.82 8.79
CA ARG A 61 9.64 44.50 8.50
C ARG A 61 9.54 46.02 8.60
N GLU A 62 8.42 46.59 8.18
CA GLU A 62 8.20 48.04 8.23
C GLU A 62 7.83 48.55 9.62
N HIS A 63 7.10 47.77 10.42
CA HIS A 63 6.53 48.22 11.69
C HIS A 63 7.35 47.81 12.93
N LEU A 64 8.22 46.80 12.82
CA LEU A 64 9.05 46.35 13.92
C LEU A 64 10.49 46.83 13.76
N ASP A 65 11.05 47.36 14.86
CA ASP A 65 12.47 47.65 14.95
C ASP A 65 13.27 46.37 15.26
N PHE A 66 13.76 45.69 14.22
CA PHE A 66 14.54 44.45 14.37
C PHE A 66 15.86 44.64 15.11
N SER A 67 16.35 45.87 15.32
CA SER A 67 17.53 46.12 16.14
C SER A 67 17.29 45.81 17.63
N GLN A 68 16.04 45.92 18.08
CA GLN A 68 15.61 45.61 19.46
C GLN A 68 15.21 44.14 19.66
N GLN A 69 15.37 43.30 18.62
CA GLN A 69 15.05 41.88 18.66
C GLN A 69 13.61 41.56 19.18
N PRO A 70 12.56 42.20 18.64
CA PRO A 70 11.19 42.11 19.16
C PRO A 70 10.57 40.70 19.09
N LEU A 71 11.17 39.80 18.33
CA LEU A 71 10.70 38.42 18.15
C LEU A 71 11.39 37.40 19.08
N GLU A 72 12.39 37.79 19.86
CA GLU A 72 13.12 36.86 20.76
C GLU A 72 12.23 36.14 21.77
N PRO A 73 11.23 36.78 22.41
CA PRO A 73 10.30 36.07 23.28
C PRO A 73 9.52 34.95 22.58
N TYR A 74 9.45 34.98 21.24
CA TYR A 74 8.73 34.03 20.40
C TYR A 74 9.66 33.06 19.65
N ARG A 75 10.97 33.08 19.92
CA ARG A 75 11.99 32.25 19.26
C ARG A 75 11.58 30.77 19.16
N MET A 76 11.00 30.22 20.23
CA MET A 76 10.49 28.84 20.28
C MET A 76 9.60 28.49 19.09
N PHE A 77 8.68 29.37 18.67
CA PHE A 77 7.78 29.07 17.54
C PHE A 77 8.54 28.96 16.22
N PHE A 78 9.58 29.76 16.03
CA PHE A 78 10.45 29.71 14.85
C PHE A 78 11.31 28.45 14.84
N GLU A 79 11.81 28.04 16.01
CA GLU A 79 12.52 26.77 16.18
C GLU A 79 11.64 25.57 15.80
N LEU A 80 10.38 25.55 16.25
CA LEU A 80 9.40 24.53 15.85
C LEU A 80 9.14 24.51 14.34
N LEU A 81 9.05 25.68 13.69
CA LEU A 81 8.87 25.77 12.23
C LEU A 81 10.07 25.17 11.46
N VAL A 82 11.30 25.51 11.88
CA VAL A 82 12.53 24.98 11.28
C VAL A 82 12.64 23.47 11.52
N ALA A 83 12.44 23.02 12.76
CA ALA A 83 12.40 21.59 13.10
C ALA A 83 11.34 20.85 12.27
N GLY A 84 10.15 21.43 12.09
CA GLY A 84 9.09 20.87 11.25
C GLY A 84 9.51 20.67 9.80
N LEU A 85 10.21 21.65 9.21
CA LEU A 85 10.75 21.52 7.85
C LEU A 85 11.79 20.40 7.77
N VAL A 86 12.70 20.31 8.74
CA VAL A 86 13.73 19.25 8.80
C VAL A 86 13.09 17.87 8.91
N ILE A 87 12.13 17.67 9.80
CA ILE A 87 11.43 16.40 9.96
C ILE A 87 10.63 16.04 8.69
N SER A 88 9.96 17.03 8.07
CA SER A 88 9.27 16.85 6.78
C SER A 88 10.23 16.40 5.68
N LEU A 89 11.43 16.99 5.60
CA LEU A 89 12.48 16.59 4.66
C LEU A 89 12.97 15.17 4.92
N LEU A 90 13.29 14.82 6.16
CA LEU A 90 13.74 13.47 6.54
C LEU A 90 12.69 12.41 6.21
N ARG A 91 11.40 12.71 6.41
CA ARG A 91 10.32 11.78 6.07
C ARG A 91 10.07 11.69 4.56
N SER A 92 10.02 12.82 3.87
CA SER A 92 9.63 12.89 2.45
C SER A 92 10.76 12.53 1.47
N LYS A 93 12.01 12.86 1.80
CA LYS A 93 13.18 12.61 0.94
C LYS A 93 14.03 11.44 1.39
N VAL A 94 14.29 11.30 2.69
CA VAL A 94 15.07 10.15 3.19
C VAL A 94 14.17 8.92 3.34
N GLY A 95 12.96 9.10 3.87
CA GLY A 95 12.01 8.01 4.14
C GLY A 95 12.12 7.46 5.57
N LEU A 96 12.50 8.31 6.54
CA LEU A 96 12.48 7.90 7.95
C LEU A 96 11.06 7.57 8.40
N VAL A 97 10.91 6.42 9.06
CA VAL A 97 9.64 5.96 9.65
C VAL A 97 9.75 6.21 11.14
N THR A 98 9.09 7.25 11.61
CA THR A 98 9.05 7.69 13.01
C THR A 98 7.65 7.48 13.57
N TYR A 99 7.48 7.56 14.90
CA TYR A 99 6.18 7.53 15.57
C TYR A 99 5.39 8.83 15.37
N GLY A 100 5.10 9.18 14.11
CA GLY A 100 4.48 10.46 13.74
C GLY A 100 5.50 11.55 13.46
N MET A 101 5.02 12.71 13.01
CA MET A 101 5.86 13.87 12.67
C MET A 101 5.93 14.90 13.78
N PHE A 102 4.90 14.99 14.64
CA PHE A 102 4.82 16.03 15.66
C PHE A 102 5.75 15.74 16.84
N GLY A 103 5.79 14.49 17.30
CA GLY A 103 6.59 14.13 18.44
C GLY A 103 8.10 14.41 18.31
N PRO A 104 8.78 14.08 17.21
CA PRO A 104 10.21 14.37 17.07
C PRO A 104 10.49 15.88 17.06
N ILE A 105 9.57 16.68 16.53
CA ILE A 105 9.66 18.16 16.53
C ILE A 105 9.64 18.65 17.99
N VAL A 106 8.62 18.25 18.76
CA VAL A 106 8.48 18.69 20.16
C VAL A 106 9.59 18.14 21.04
N ILE A 107 10.02 16.89 20.85
CA ILE A 107 11.11 16.30 21.64
C ILE A 107 12.45 16.96 21.31
N SER A 108 12.68 17.42 20.07
CA SER A 108 13.91 18.17 19.73
C SER A 108 14.06 19.45 20.55
N PHE A 109 12.95 20.04 21.02
CA PHE A 109 12.96 21.20 21.90
C PHE A 109 13.57 20.91 23.27
N ILE A 110 13.39 19.70 23.82
CA ILE A 110 14.07 19.27 25.06
C ILE A 110 15.58 19.43 24.91
N LEU A 111 16.11 18.98 23.76
CA LEU A 111 17.54 19.01 23.48
C LEU A 111 18.05 20.44 23.27
N ILE A 112 17.21 21.36 22.79
CA ILE A 112 17.58 22.78 22.62
C ILE A 112 17.76 23.42 23.99
N GLU A 113 16.78 23.27 24.88
CA GLU A 113 16.78 23.92 26.20
C GLU A 113 17.79 23.29 27.17
N SER A 114 17.85 21.95 27.21
CA SER A 114 18.75 21.23 28.14
C SER A 114 20.11 20.89 27.54
N GLY A 115 20.33 21.18 26.26
CA GLY A 115 21.49 20.68 25.51
C GLY A 115 21.35 19.21 25.10
N LEU A 116 22.21 18.77 24.16
CA LEU A 116 22.12 17.44 23.55
C LEU A 116 22.20 16.30 24.57
N LEU A 117 23.19 16.33 25.45
CA LEU A 117 23.45 15.22 26.39
C LEU A 117 22.31 15.12 27.42
N TRP A 118 22.04 16.19 28.15
CA TRP A 118 21.03 16.19 29.20
C TRP A 118 19.61 16.08 28.65
N GLY A 119 19.33 16.63 27.47
CA GLY A 119 18.04 16.47 26.82
C GLY A 119 17.77 15.02 26.40
N LEU A 120 18.79 14.31 25.87
CA LEU A 120 18.66 12.88 25.57
C LEU A 120 18.51 12.04 26.84
N VAL A 121 19.27 12.35 27.90
CA VAL A 121 19.14 11.68 29.20
C VAL A 121 17.72 11.88 29.75
N LEU A 122 17.18 13.09 29.72
CA LEU A 122 15.82 13.37 30.19
C LEU A 122 14.79 12.60 29.37
N PHE A 123 14.88 12.66 28.04
CA PHE A 123 13.97 11.94 27.14
C PHE A 123 13.98 10.43 27.42
N VAL A 124 15.16 9.81 27.48
CA VAL A 124 15.28 8.36 27.72
C VAL A 124 14.75 7.98 29.10
N ASN A 125 15.06 8.74 30.15
CA ASN A 125 14.57 8.44 31.50
C ASN A 125 13.04 8.55 31.59
N VAL A 126 12.45 9.64 31.06
CA VAL A 126 10.99 9.81 31.03
C VAL A 126 10.33 8.69 30.23
N PHE A 127 10.93 8.31 29.09
CA PHE A 127 10.45 7.20 28.27
C PHE A 127 10.48 5.87 29.03
N LEU A 128 11.58 5.57 29.74
CA LEU A 128 11.72 4.34 30.53
C LEU A 128 10.74 4.30 31.70
N ILE A 129 10.51 5.43 32.38
CA ILE A 129 9.52 5.53 33.46
C ILE A 129 8.12 5.26 32.91
N ALA A 130 7.74 5.90 31.81
CA ALA A 130 6.44 5.66 31.18
C ALA A 130 6.30 4.19 30.71
N LEU A 131 7.35 3.61 30.13
CA LEU A 131 7.36 2.21 29.73
C LEU A 131 7.21 1.27 30.94
N ALA A 132 7.91 1.54 32.04
CA ALA A 132 7.78 0.77 33.28
C ALA A 132 6.36 0.88 33.86
N THR A 133 5.78 2.08 33.88
CA THR A 133 4.38 2.28 34.29
C THR A 133 3.43 1.49 33.41
N TYR A 134 3.65 1.47 32.08
CA TYR A 134 2.86 0.66 31.15
C TYR A 134 2.89 -0.82 31.55
N LEU A 135 4.08 -1.37 31.83
CA LEU A 135 4.24 -2.77 32.23
C LEU A 135 3.52 -3.09 33.55
N VAL A 136 3.51 -2.15 34.50
CA VAL A 136 2.79 -2.31 35.78
C VAL A 136 1.27 -2.31 35.57
N ILE A 137 0.74 -1.48 34.67
CA ILE A 137 -0.71 -1.36 34.45
C ILE A 137 -1.25 -2.32 33.37
N GLN A 138 -0.39 -2.92 32.56
CA GLN A 138 -0.75 -3.85 31.48
C GLN A 138 -1.68 -5.00 31.94
N PRO A 139 -1.47 -5.64 33.11
CA PRO A 139 -2.34 -6.73 33.56
C PRO A 139 -3.81 -6.32 33.75
N PHE A 140 -4.07 -5.03 34.01
CA PHE A 140 -5.41 -4.50 34.26
C PHE A 140 -6.20 -4.21 32.98
N ARG A 141 -5.59 -4.35 31.79
CA ARG A 141 -6.24 -4.16 30.47
C ARG A 141 -7.03 -2.85 30.35
N LEU A 142 -6.46 -1.76 30.86
CA LEU A 142 -7.11 -0.45 30.86
C LEU A 142 -7.31 0.09 29.42
N GLY A 143 -8.48 0.68 29.18
CA GLY A 143 -8.77 1.41 27.95
C GLY A 143 -7.79 2.57 27.71
N THR A 144 -7.57 2.92 26.45
CA THR A 144 -6.52 3.87 26.01
C THR A 144 -6.55 5.20 26.73
N ALA A 145 -7.72 5.77 26.99
CA ALA A 145 -7.85 7.05 27.70
C ALA A 145 -7.29 6.99 29.14
N HIS A 146 -7.70 5.99 29.92
CA HIS A 146 -7.26 5.81 31.31
C HIS A 146 -5.78 5.43 31.39
N ARG A 147 -5.32 4.61 30.44
CA ARG A 147 -3.91 4.20 30.35
C ARG A 147 -3.00 5.39 30.07
N ILE A 148 -3.30 6.20 29.05
CA ILE A 148 -2.50 7.41 28.73
C ILE A 148 -2.53 8.40 29.90
N CYS A 149 -3.68 8.57 30.55
CA CYS A 149 -3.79 9.42 31.74
C CYS A 149 -2.85 8.94 32.86
N ALA A 150 -2.86 7.65 33.19
CA ALA A 150 -1.97 7.07 34.19
C ALA A 150 -0.49 7.28 33.84
N LEU A 151 -0.10 7.06 32.58
CA LEU A 151 1.27 7.30 32.10
C LEU A 151 1.69 8.76 32.25
N VAL A 152 0.85 9.70 31.82
CA VAL A 152 1.12 11.14 31.93
C VAL A 152 1.21 11.56 33.39
N MET A 153 0.33 11.05 34.27
CA MET A 153 0.36 11.33 35.70
C MET A 153 1.67 10.85 36.33
N THR A 154 2.10 9.62 36.05
CA THR A 154 3.35 9.10 36.60
C THR A 154 4.56 9.88 36.09
N VAL A 155 4.58 10.24 34.81
CA VAL A 155 5.63 11.09 34.24
C VAL A 155 5.66 12.47 34.88
N ALA A 156 4.50 13.10 35.10
CA ALA A 156 4.41 14.40 35.76
C ALA A 156 4.94 14.35 37.21
N ILE A 157 4.60 13.30 37.96
CA ILE A 157 5.14 13.06 39.31
C ILE A 157 6.66 12.88 39.26
N ALA A 158 7.16 12.07 38.33
CA ALA A 158 8.59 11.81 38.19
C ALA A 158 9.37 13.10 37.89
N ILE A 159 8.90 13.91 36.94
CA ILE A 159 9.54 15.19 36.60
C ILE A 159 9.52 16.14 37.78
N THR A 160 8.39 16.24 38.47
CA THR A 160 8.28 17.06 39.69
C THR A 160 9.32 16.62 40.74
N THR A 161 9.52 15.32 40.90
CA THR A 161 10.54 14.77 41.81
C THR A 161 11.95 15.11 41.34
N PHE A 162 12.25 14.96 40.04
CA PHE A 162 13.54 15.37 39.47
C PHE A 162 13.84 16.85 39.73
N HIS A 163 12.87 17.73 39.59
CA HIS A 163 13.04 19.15 39.89
C HIS A 163 13.29 19.42 41.36
N ILE A 164 12.52 18.82 42.27
CA ILE A 164 12.76 18.96 43.70
C ILE A 164 14.17 18.48 44.07
N MET A 165 14.64 17.39 43.47
CA MET A 165 16.01 16.90 43.69
C MET A 165 17.09 17.83 43.11
N SER A 166 16.82 18.46 41.97
CA SER A 166 17.67 19.49 41.36
C SER A 166 17.75 20.75 42.22
N ASP A 167 16.61 21.25 42.71
CA ASP A 167 16.54 22.44 43.56
C ASP A 167 17.25 22.23 44.90
N ASN A 168 17.19 21.00 45.44
CA ASN A 168 17.90 20.60 46.64
C ASN A 168 19.39 20.26 46.39
N GLY A 169 19.91 20.50 45.17
CA GLY A 169 21.32 20.32 44.83
C GLY A 169 21.80 18.86 44.72
N THR A 170 20.87 17.89 44.69
CA THR A 170 21.20 16.47 44.49
C THR A 170 21.47 16.15 43.02
N LEU A 171 20.83 16.90 42.11
CA LEU A 171 21.03 16.83 40.67
C LEU A 171 21.47 18.21 40.12
N PRO A 172 22.12 18.27 38.95
CA PRO A 172 22.50 19.53 38.33
C PRO A 172 21.30 20.43 38.04
N GLN A 173 21.41 21.73 38.32
CA GLN A 173 20.37 22.76 38.11
C GLN A 173 20.12 23.13 36.64
N GLU A 174 20.56 22.29 35.70
CA GLU A 174 20.55 22.55 34.25
C GLU A 174 19.18 22.28 33.59
N VAL A 175 18.15 21.90 34.37
CA VAL A 175 16.83 21.55 33.82
C VAL A 175 15.75 22.47 34.39
N ASN A 176 15.12 23.27 33.53
CA ASN A 176 14.01 24.16 33.87
C ASN A 176 12.65 23.42 33.81
N ALA A 177 11.87 23.48 34.89
CA ALA A 177 10.64 22.70 35.07
C ALA A 177 9.52 23.00 34.09
N LEU A 178 9.33 24.27 33.74
CA LEU A 178 8.28 24.69 32.82
C LEU A 178 8.53 24.22 31.38
N GLN A 179 9.81 24.09 31.00
CA GLN A 179 10.20 23.74 29.64
C GLN A 179 10.14 22.22 29.37
N ALA A 180 10.21 21.39 30.42
CA ALA A 180 10.13 19.93 30.31
C ALA A 180 8.69 19.37 30.21
N PHE A 181 7.67 20.16 30.54
CA PHE A 181 6.28 19.68 30.67
C PHE A 181 5.68 19.16 29.35
N PHE A 182 5.67 19.99 28.30
CA PHE A 182 5.07 19.61 27.01
C PHE A 182 5.75 18.39 26.38
N PRO A 183 7.08 18.31 26.32
CA PRO A 183 7.74 17.16 25.72
C PRO A 183 7.62 15.87 26.55
N ALA A 184 7.43 15.98 27.86
CA ALA A 184 7.20 14.82 28.72
C ALA A 184 5.86 14.12 28.45
N ILE A 185 4.79 14.89 28.24
CA ILE A 185 3.48 14.34 27.84
C ILE A 185 3.61 13.58 26.52
N ILE A 186 4.30 14.18 25.55
CA ILE A 186 4.56 13.54 24.26
C ILE A 186 5.41 12.28 24.45
N THR A 187 6.41 12.30 25.32
CA THR A 187 7.26 11.13 25.61
C THR A 187 6.46 9.97 26.22
N ALA A 188 5.50 10.27 27.11
CA ALA A 188 4.59 9.26 27.66
C ALA A 188 3.71 8.62 26.56
N TRP A 189 3.19 9.44 25.64
CA TRP A 189 2.44 8.95 24.47
C TRP A 189 3.33 8.08 23.54
N TYR A 190 4.60 8.43 23.40
CA TYR A 190 5.58 7.62 22.65
C TYR A 190 5.85 6.27 23.32
N ALA A 191 6.01 6.24 24.63
CA ALA A 191 6.20 5.02 25.39
C ALA A 191 4.99 4.10 25.28
N ASP A 192 3.77 4.62 25.39
CA ASP A 192 2.53 3.85 25.16
C ASP A 192 2.52 3.21 23.77
N ARG A 193 2.85 3.99 22.75
CA ARG A 193 2.86 3.51 21.37
C ARG A 193 3.95 2.48 21.10
N PHE A 194 5.13 2.67 21.69
CA PHE A 194 6.22 1.70 21.62
C PHE A 194 5.86 0.40 22.33
N ALA A 195 5.27 0.48 23.53
CA ALA A 195 4.92 -0.69 24.32
C ALA A 195 3.86 -1.55 23.63
N ARG A 196 2.85 -0.92 23.04
CA ARG A 196 1.85 -1.60 22.19
C ARG A 196 2.51 -2.29 21.01
N GLU A 197 3.32 -1.55 20.24
CA GLU A 197 4.00 -2.14 19.08
C GLU A 197 4.99 -3.26 19.48
N LEU A 198 5.53 -3.21 20.70
CA LEU A 198 6.38 -4.26 21.26
C LEU A 198 5.60 -5.54 21.58
N THR A 199 4.42 -5.41 22.21
CA THR A 199 3.54 -6.54 22.48
C THR A 199 2.96 -7.15 21.19
N GLU A 200 2.79 -6.32 20.16
CA GLU A 200 2.19 -6.68 18.87
C GLU A 200 3.21 -7.32 17.90
N ARG A 201 4.38 -6.69 17.72
CA ARG A 201 5.34 -6.99 16.63
C ARG A 201 6.68 -7.52 17.12
N GLY A 202 6.80 -7.77 18.41
CA GLY A 202 8.08 -8.08 19.05
C GLY A 202 9.06 -6.91 18.99
N TRP A 203 10.31 -7.13 19.37
CA TRP A 203 11.28 -6.05 19.60
C TRP A 203 11.76 -5.31 18.34
N ARG A 204 11.81 -5.99 17.19
CA ARG A 204 12.57 -5.53 16.02
C ARG A 204 11.96 -4.28 15.38
N ALA A 205 10.67 -4.33 15.04
CA ALA A 205 9.95 -3.22 14.43
C ALA A 205 9.91 -1.94 15.31
N PRO A 206 9.46 -2.00 16.58
CA PRO A 206 9.40 -0.82 17.45
C PRO A 206 10.79 -0.25 17.76
N ALA A 207 11.81 -1.10 17.93
CA ALA A 207 13.19 -0.64 18.14
C ALA A 207 13.72 0.15 16.94
N VAL A 208 13.57 -0.37 15.71
CA VAL A 208 13.99 0.34 14.49
C VAL A 208 13.26 1.69 14.35
N ARG A 209 11.96 1.71 14.64
CA ARG A 209 11.13 2.92 14.56
C ARG A 209 11.51 3.94 15.64
N PHE A 210 11.83 3.49 16.84
CA PHE A 210 12.37 4.32 17.93
C PHE A 210 13.74 4.89 17.58
N SER A 211 14.66 4.07 17.05
CA SER A 211 15.98 4.53 16.60
C SER A 211 15.88 5.59 15.51
N TRP A 212 15.00 5.41 14.52
CA TRP A 212 14.79 6.45 13.49
C TRP A 212 14.16 7.72 14.04
N THR A 213 13.30 7.60 15.07
CA THR A 213 12.77 8.76 15.78
C THR A 213 13.90 9.52 16.48
N MET A 214 14.80 8.81 17.18
CA MET A 214 15.96 9.41 17.85
C MET A 214 16.88 10.14 16.86
N VAL A 215 17.21 9.49 15.74
CA VAL A 215 18.00 10.11 14.67
C VAL A 215 17.32 11.38 14.14
N ALA A 216 16.00 11.35 13.96
CA ALA A 216 15.26 12.51 13.49
C ALA A 216 15.24 13.66 14.52
N ILE A 217 15.12 13.36 15.82
CA ILE A 217 15.20 14.32 16.92
C ILE A 217 16.57 15.00 16.94
N VAL A 218 17.66 14.21 16.88
CA VAL A 218 19.04 14.72 16.91
C VAL A 218 19.34 15.55 15.65
N ALA A 219 18.86 15.12 14.48
CA ALA A 219 19.05 15.87 13.25
C ALA A 219 18.28 17.21 13.26
N ALA A 220 17.06 17.23 13.79
CA ALA A 220 16.30 18.47 13.98
C ALA A 220 17.01 19.40 14.97
N TYR A 221 17.46 18.87 16.11
CA TYR A 221 18.28 19.60 17.08
C TYR A 221 19.53 20.20 16.43
N ALA A 222 20.31 19.42 15.66
CA ALA A 222 21.54 19.91 15.05
C ALA A 222 21.34 21.11 14.10
N VAL A 223 20.20 21.17 13.41
CA VAL A 223 19.86 22.31 12.54
C VAL A 223 19.39 23.50 13.36
N VAL A 224 18.53 23.28 14.35
CA VAL A 224 17.92 24.36 15.15
C VAL A 224 18.91 24.96 16.14
N ALA A 225 19.79 24.15 16.73
CA ALA A 225 20.86 24.58 17.61
C ALA A 225 21.83 25.54 16.92
N ASN A 226 21.85 25.58 15.58
CA ASN A 226 22.50 26.67 14.85
C ASN A 226 21.64 27.93 14.96
N GLY A 227 21.88 28.70 16.02
CA GLY A 227 21.18 29.96 16.29
C GLY A 227 21.23 30.97 15.13
N THR A 228 22.21 30.86 14.22
CA THR A 228 22.28 31.70 13.02
C THR A 228 21.11 31.47 12.07
N ILE A 229 20.73 30.20 11.85
CA ILE A 229 19.61 29.85 10.96
C ILE A 229 18.31 30.39 11.51
N VAL A 230 18.07 30.16 12.81
CA VAL A 230 16.85 30.60 13.51
C VAL A 230 16.78 32.12 13.54
N THR A 231 17.87 32.79 13.90
CA THR A 231 17.93 34.27 13.97
C THR A 231 17.74 34.89 12.59
N TRP A 232 18.35 34.34 11.54
CA TRP A 232 18.12 34.80 10.16
C TRP A 232 16.66 34.64 9.73
N PHE A 233 16.03 33.52 10.07
CA PHE A 233 14.63 33.24 9.77
C PHE A 233 13.68 34.19 10.51
N MET A 234 14.00 34.53 11.76
CA MET A 234 13.25 35.53 12.55
C MET A 234 13.43 36.94 11.98
N GLN A 235 14.65 37.32 11.61
CA GLN A 235 14.96 38.65 11.09
C GLN A 235 14.55 38.86 9.62
N THR A 236 14.12 37.80 8.94
CA THR A 236 13.66 37.84 7.54
C THR A 236 12.22 37.34 7.43
N PRO A 237 11.20 38.12 7.82
CA PRO A 237 9.81 37.65 7.85
C PRO A 237 9.27 37.10 6.51
N GLU A 238 9.76 37.59 5.38
CA GLU A 238 9.40 37.11 4.04
C GLU A 238 9.84 35.66 3.80
N SER A 239 10.87 35.20 4.52
CA SER A 239 11.33 33.81 4.47
C SER A 239 10.28 32.83 5.03
N TRP A 240 9.32 33.29 5.84
CA TRP A 240 8.25 32.43 6.38
C TRP A 240 7.37 31.87 5.26
N ALA A 241 7.05 32.71 4.27
CA ALA A 241 6.35 32.30 3.05
C ALA A 241 7.19 31.29 2.25
N PHE A 242 8.51 31.49 2.18
CA PHE A 242 9.42 30.56 1.51
C PHE A 242 9.44 29.18 2.19
N VAL A 243 9.53 29.11 3.52
CA VAL A 243 9.51 27.83 4.26
C VAL A 243 8.17 27.11 4.08
N PHE A 244 7.07 27.84 4.13
CA PHE A 244 5.75 27.28 3.82
C PHE A 244 5.69 26.74 2.38
N ALA A 245 6.11 27.55 1.40
CA ALA A 245 6.18 27.16 -0.01
C ALA A 245 7.05 25.91 -0.22
N ALA A 246 8.21 25.86 0.45
CA ALA A 246 9.11 24.71 0.41
C ALA A 246 8.43 23.46 0.97
N ASN A 247 7.74 23.57 2.10
CA ASN A 247 7.03 22.43 2.69
C ASN A 247 5.88 21.93 1.78
N VAL A 248 5.08 22.84 1.21
CA VAL A 248 4.02 22.50 0.25
C VAL A 248 4.63 21.85 -1.00
N TYR A 249 5.72 22.41 -1.53
CA TYR A 249 6.44 21.86 -2.67
C TYR A 249 6.95 20.44 -2.40
N LEU A 250 7.57 20.21 -1.23
CA LEU A 250 8.05 18.89 -0.83
C LEU A 250 6.90 17.87 -0.73
N GLY A 251 5.73 18.29 -0.22
CA GLY A 251 4.54 17.45 -0.16
C GLY A 251 3.87 17.19 -1.51
N ALA A 252 3.93 18.14 -2.45
CA ALA A 252 3.31 18.03 -3.77
C ALA A 252 4.11 17.19 -4.77
N GLN A 253 5.38 16.91 -4.49
CA GLN A 253 6.27 16.15 -5.37
C GLN A 253 6.20 14.65 -5.06
N SER A 254 5.86 13.83 -6.07
CA SER A 254 6.06 12.38 -6.01
C SER A 254 7.52 12.06 -6.30
N SER A 255 8.40 12.31 -5.34
CA SER A 255 9.78 11.85 -5.44
C SER A 255 9.93 10.47 -4.80
N THR A 256 10.61 9.58 -5.52
CA THR A 256 11.32 8.42 -4.96
C THR A 256 12.18 8.83 -3.76
N ARG A 257 11.97 8.16 -2.64
CA ARG A 257 12.71 8.39 -1.38
C ARG A 257 14.08 7.71 -1.45
N LEU A 258 15.07 8.20 -0.70
CA LEU A 258 16.38 7.57 -0.64
C LEU A 258 16.32 6.10 -0.21
N LYS A 259 15.48 5.77 0.79
CA LYS A 259 15.24 4.38 1.16
C LYS A 259 14.57 3.54 0.07
N GLU A 260 13.76 4.14 -0.81
CA GLU A 260 13.18 3.42 -1.95
C GLU A 260 14.26 3.10 -2.98
N TYR A 261 15.24 3.98 -3.20
CA TYR A 261 16.39 3.66 -4.05
C TYR A 261 17.20 2.48 -3.53
N LEU A 262 17.39 2.40 -2.21
CA LEU A 262 18.07 1.26 -1.59
C LEU A 262 17.22 -0.01 -1.65
N ARG A 263 15.90 0.12 -1.39
CA ARG A 263 14.94 -0.98 -1.40
C ARG A 263 14.78 -1.63 -2.77
N PHE A 264 14.72 -0.83 -3.84
CA PHE A 264 14.53 -1.29 -5.22
C PHE A 264 15.84 -1.32 -6.00
N SER A 265 16.98 -1.45 -5.31
CA SER A 265 18.31 -1.32 -5.92
C SER A 265 18.60 -2.38 -7.00
N ASN A 266 17.97 -3.56 -6.93
CA ASN A 266 18.05 -4.60 -7.95
C ASN A 266 17.32 -4.20 -9.24
N VAL A 267 16.13 -3.61 -9.13
CA VAL A 267 15.34 -3.18 -10.29
C VAL A 267 16.04 -2.07 -11.07
N TYR A 268 16.86 -1.24 -10.41
CA TYR A 268 17.52 -0.12 -11.07
C TYR A 268 18.67 -0.51 -12.01
N GLY A 269 19.10 -1.78 -12.08
CA GLY A 269 19.99 -2.35 -13.11
C GLY A 269 21.37 -1.69 -13.37
N GLN A 270 21.66 -0.53 -12.78
CA GLN A 270 22.84 0.29 -13.03
C GLN A 270 23.47 0.82 -11.73
N SER A 271 24.74 1.25 -11.84
CA SER A 271 25.48 1.91 -10.75
C SER A 271 24.61 2.94 -10.03
N ARG A 272 24.51 2.85 -8.69
CA ARG A 272 23.68 3.72 -7.83
C ARG A 272 23.84 5.22 -8.13
N PHE A 273 25.01 5.63 -8.65
CA PHE A 273 25.30 7.00 -9.05
C PHE A 273 24.66 7.44 -10.38
N SER A 274 24.47 6.53 -11.35
CA SER A 274 23.83 6.86 -12.63
C SER A 274 22.33 7.09 -12.44
N VAL A 275 21.67 6.28 -11.62
CA VAL A 275 20.26 6.40 -11.25
C VAL A 275 20.00 7.72 -10.51
N LEU A 276 20.88 8.09 -9.57
CA LEU A 276 20.79 9.37 -8.87
C LEU A 276 20.92 10.55 -9.85
N ARG A 277 21.86 10.49 -10.80
CA ARG A 277 22.03 11.52 -11.84
C ARG A 277 20.84 11.59 -12.79
N ALA A 278 20.32 10.46 -13.26
CA ALA A 278 19.13 10.38 -14.08
C ALA A 278 17.92 10.98 -13.35
N SER A 279 17.79 10.67 -12.06
CA SER A 279 16.71 11.17 -11.22
C SER A 279 16.77 12.67 -10.97
N VAL A 280 17.96 13.22 -10.73
CA VAL A 280 18.15 14.67 -10.62
C VAL A 280 17.85 15.35 -11.97
N ARG A 281 18.31 14.77 -13.08
CA ARG A 281 18.08 15.30 -14.43
C ARG A 281 16.59 15.29 -14.82
N ALA A 282 15.89 14.19 -14.56
CA ALA A 282 14.45 14.05 -14.76
C ALA A 282 13.65 15.02 -13.87
N ARG A 283 14.05 15.21 -12.61
CA ARG A 283 13.43 16.23 -11.73
C ARG A 283 13.62 17.64 -12.26
N LEU A 284 14.81 17.97 -12.76
CA LEU A 284 15.08 19.27 -13.36
C LEU A 284 14.26 19.48 -14.64
N HIS A 285 14.16 18.43 -15.47
CA HIS A 285 13.33 18.42 -16.67
C HIS A 285 11.85 18.62 -16.32
N ASN A 286 11.31 17.83 -15.39
CA ASN A 286 9.91 17.90 -14.98
C ASN A 286 9.56 19.22 -14.30
N ALA A 287 10.47 19.81 -13.51
CA ALA A 287 10.27 21.15 -12.94
C ALA A 287 10.18 22.22 -14.04
N ARG A 288 11.07 22.16 -15.05
CA ARG A 288 11.04 23.05 -16.22
C ARG A 288 9.81 22.82 -17.10
N ALA A 289 9.44 21.56 -17.31
CA ALA A 289 8.24 21.19 -18.06
C ALA A 289 7.00 21.75 -17.36
N ARG A 290 6.86 21.59 -16.05
CA ARG A 290 5.73 22.13 -15.27
C ARG A 290 5.62 23.66 -15.34
N LEU A 291 6.77 24.35 -15.34
CA LEU A 291 6.81 25.80 -15.58
C LEU A 291 6.35 26.15 -17.01
N ARG A 292 6.69 25.35 -18.02
CA ARG A 292 6.18 25.53 -19.40
C ARG A 292 4.70 25.16 -19.54
N GLY A 293 4.22 24.17 -18.79
CA GLY A 293 2.80 23.77 -18.76
C GLY A 293 1.89 24.84 -18.16
N LEU A 294 2.39 25.65 -17.22
CA LEU A 294 1.72 26.88 -16.76
C LEU A 294 1.50 27.90 -17.89
N PHE A 295 2.26 27.81 -18.99
CA PHE A 295 2.10 28.62 -20.21
C PHE A 295 1.43 27.85 -21.37
N GLY A 296 0.75 26.74 -21.10
CA GLY A 296 -0.09 26.04 -22.08
C GLY A 296 0.64 25.07 -23.03
N ALA A 297 1.90 24.69 -22.73
CA ALA A 297 2.58 23.63 -23.48
C ALA A 297 2.19 22.23 -22.96
N GLU A 298 2.03 21.25 -23.85
CA GLU A 298 1.96 19.83 -23.47
C GLU A 298 3.27 19.42 -22.79
N THR A 299 3.17 18.80 -21.62
CA THR A 299 4.33 18.38 -20.83
C THR A 299 4.30 16.87 -20.64
N SER A 300 5.06 16.13 -21.43
CA SER A 300 5.43 14.75 -21.09
C SER A 300 6.34 14.79 -19.86
N ARG A 301 5.89 14.23 -18.73
CA ARG A 301 6.81 13.99 -17.61
C ARG A 301 7.75 12.86 -18.00
N VAL A 302 9.02 13.02 -17.68
CA VAL A 302 10.01 11.95 -17.81
C VAL A 302 10.26 11.41 -16.43
N GLU A 303 9.84 10.18 -16.16
CA GLU A 303 10.30 9.49 -14.96
C GLU A 303 11.64 8.81 -15.29
N PRO A 304 12.65 8.92 -14.40
CA PRO A 304 14.01 8.45 -14.67
C PRO A 304 14.15 6.92 -14.64
N THR A 305 13.09 6.21 -14.24
CA THR A 305 13.14 4.83 -13.76
C THR A 305 11.78 4.15 -13.92
N SER A 306 11.77 2.86 -14.27
CA SER A 306 10.55 2.02 -14.31
C SER A 306 9.96 1.75 -12.92
N VAL A 307 10.73 1.95 -11.84
CA VAL A 307 10.28 1.72 -10.46
C VAL A 307 9.23 2.74 -10.04
N MET A 308 8.06 2.23 -9.64
CA MET A 308 7.00 3.02 -9.03
C MET A 308 7.34 3.37 -7.57
N ALA A 309 7.32 4.67 -7.28
CA ALA A 309 7.44 5.20 -5.92
C ALA A 309 6.12 5.12 -5.14
N MET A 310 6.20 5.08 -3.80
CA MET A 310 5.03 5.07 -2.92
C MET A 310 4.07 6.25 -3.18
N ASN A 311 4.64 7.43 -3.46
CA ASN A 311 3.85 8.62 -3.72
C ASN A 311 3.11 8.57 -5.07
N ARG A 312 3.66 7.88 -6.09
CA ARG A 312 2.97 7.67 -7.38
C ARG A 312 1.83 6.67 -7.21
N ARG A 313 2.09 5.55 -6.52
CA ARG A 313 1.09 4.55 -6.13
C ARG A 313 -0.09 5.17 -5.38
N ASN A 314 0.18 5.97 -4.35
CA ASN A 314 -0.87 6.64 -3.57
C ASN A 314 -1.70 7.62 -4.41
N ARG A 315 -1.12 8.21 -5.47
CA ARG A 315 -1.83 9.08 -6.40
C ARG A 315 -2.78 8.29 -7.29
N LEU A 316 -2.33 7.16 -7.86
CA LEU A 316 -3.17 6.26 -8.64
C LEU A 316 -4.36 5.81 -7.80
N ILE A 317 -4.11 5.35 -6.58
CA ILE A 317 -5.16 4.97 -5.64
C ILE A 317 -6.15 6.11 -5.39
N LYS A 318 -5.68 7.34 -5.14
CA LYS A 318 -6.58 8.48 -4.92
C LYS A 318 -7.43 8.82 -6.16
N GLN A 319 -6.90 8.56 -7.35
CA GLN A 319 -7.53 8.88 -8.62
C GLN A 319 -8.52 7.81 -9.07
N TYR A 320 -8.17 6.53 -8.88
CA TYR A 320 -8.89 5.39 -9.44
C TYR A 320 -9.66 4.55 -8.41
N ASN A 321 -9.45 4.77 -7.09
CA ASN A 321 -10.23 4.12 -6.04
C ASN A 321 -11.17 5.15 -5.40
N PRO A 322 -12.50 5.02 -5.59
CA PRO A 322 -13.47 5.91 -4.97
C PRO A 322 -13.36 5.92 -3.44
N GLN A 323 -13.30 7.11 -2.83
CA GLN A 323 -13.06 7.24 -1.38
C GLN A 323 -14.19 6.68 -0.52
N HIS A 324 -15.42 6.66 -1.02
CA HIS A 324 -16.58 6.14 -0.30
C HIS A 324 -16.58 4.61 -0.17
N LEU A 325 -15.77 3.89 -0.96
CA LEU A 325 -15.67 2.43 -0.89
C LEU A 325 -14.74 1.96 0.23
N TYR A 326 -13.86 2.81 0.76
CA TYR A 326 -12.86 2.37 1.77
C TYR A 326 -13.46 1.76 3.05
N PRO A 327 -14.58 2.28 3.59
CA PRO A 327 -15.26 1.63 4.72
C PRO A 327 -15.85 0.26 4.35
N GLU A 328 -16.16 0.01 3.07
CA GLU A 328 -16.72 -1.26 2.58
C GLU A 328 -15.63 -2.31 2.29
N LEU A 329 -14.35 -1.96 2.51
CA LEU A 329 -13.19 -2.84 2.28
C LEU A 329 -12.66 -3.50 3.55
N ASP A 330 -13.37 -3.40 4.68
CA ASP A 330 -13.10 -4.33 5.77
C ASP A 330 -13.45 -5.76 5.31
N LYS A 331 -12.85 -6.77 5.94
CA LYS A 331 -12.97 -8.16 5.50
C LYS A 331 -14.41 -8.64 5.60
N ALA A 332 -15.13 -8.23 6.64
CA ALA A 332 -16.53 -8.60 6.86
C ALA A 332 -17.45 -8.05 5.76
N SER A 333 -17.30 -6.78 5.38
CA SER A 333 -18.06 -6.13 4.31
C SER A 333 -17.67 -6.68 2.95
N MET A 334 -16.38 -6.94 2.71
CA MET A 334 -15.90 -7.58 1.48
C MET A 334 -16.50 -8.98 1.32
N LYS A 335 -16.49 -9.80 2.38
CA LYS A 335 -17.09 -11.14 2.37
C LYS A 335 -18.59 -11.08 2.11
N ARG A 336 -19.31 -10.14 2.73
CA ARG A 336 -20.73 -9.90 2.42
C ARG A 336 -20.94 -9.46 0.98
N ALA A 337 -20.07 -8.60 0.45
CA ALA A 337 -20.14 -8.13 -0.93
C ALA A 337 -19.86 -9.25 -1.94
N PHE A 338 -19.02 -10.23 -1.58
CA PHE A 338 -18.64 -11.32 -2.44
C PHE A 338 -19.64 -12.48 -2.40
N HIS A 339 -20.33 -12.64 -1.28
CA HIS A 339 -21.38 -13.63 -1.13
C HIS A 339 -22.45 -13.48 -2.23
N GLY A 340 -22.62 -14.53 -3.05
CA GLY A 340 -23.59 -14.55 -4.15
C GLY A 340 -23.13 -13.86 -5.45
N THR A 341 -21.88 -13.40 -5.54
CA THR A 341 -21.32 -12.78 -6.75
C THR A 341 -20.53 -13.74 -7.65
N GLY A 342 -20.33 -14.98 -7.19
CA GLY A 342 -19.54 -15.99 -7.91
C GLY A 342 -18.02 -15.87 -7.70
N VAL A 343 -17.53 -14.87 -6.95
CA VAL A 343 -16.12 -14.79 -6.56
C VAL A 343 -15.81 -15.91 -5.55
N PRO A 344 -14.89 -16.84 -5.84
CA PRO A 344 -14.53 -17.89 -4.90
C PRO A 344 -13.84 -17.30 -3.66
N THR A 345 -14.33 -17.63 -2.48
CA THR A 345 -13.74 -17.24 -1.19
C THR A 345 -13.90 -18.37 -0.18
N PRO A 346 -13.00 -18.51 0.81
CA PRO A 346 -13.21 -19.46 1.91
C PRO A 346 -14.59 -19.27 2.56
N GLU A 347 -15.28 -20.38 2.81
CA GLU A 347 -16.63 -20.38 3.39
C GLU A 347 -16.61 -19.61 4.71
N THR A 348 -17.53 -18.64 4.85
CA THR A 348 -17.63 -17.85 6.08
C THR A 348 -18.74 -18.42 6.94
N TYR A 349 -18.38 -19.02 8.08
CA TYR A 349 -19.32 -19.66 9.00
C TYR A 349 -20.04 -18.63 9.86
N ALA A 350 -19.32 -17.61 10.35
CA ALA A 350 -19.91 -16.57 11.18
C ALA A 350 -19.16 -15.23 11.09
N LEU A 351 -19.92 -14.14 11.21
CA LEU A 351 -19.44 -12.79 11.48
C LEU A 351 -19.99 -12.36 12.84
N VAL A 352 -19.13 -12.34 13.85
CA VAL A 352 -19.49 -12.07 15.25
C VAL A 352 -19.14 -10.61 15.53
N GLY A 353 -20.13 -9.72 15.53
CA GLY A 353 -19.93 -8.28 15.72
C GLY A 353 -20.30 -7.78 17.11
N SER A 354 -20.99 -8.60 17.91
CA SER A 354 -21.48 -8.22 19.23
C SER A 354 -21.40 -9.39 20.22
N LEU A 355 -21.45 -9.09 21.52
CA LEU A 355 -21.45 -10.12 22.56
C LEU A 355 -22.69 -11.03 22.50
N SER A 356 -23.80 -10.55 21.93
CA SER A 356 -24.99 -11.39 21.67
C SER A 356 -24.75 -12.45 20.60
N ASP A 357 -23.85 -12.19 19.65
CA ASP A 357 -23.53 -13.10 18.53
C ASP A 357 -22.57 -14.21 18.95
N LEU A 358 -22.03 -14.17 20.18
CA LEU A 358 -21.10 -15.19 20.68
C LEU A 358 -21.72 -16.58 20.73
N SER A 359 -23.05 -16.68 20.88
CA SER A 359 -23.76 -17.97 20.83
C SER A 359 -23.60 -18.66 19.48
N THR A 360 -23.56 -17.90 18.38
CA THR A 360 -23.29 -18.43 17.04
C THR A 360 -21.85 -18.91 16.93
N ALA A 361 -20.88 -18.20 17.54
CA ALA A 361 -19.50 -18.66 17.57
C ALA A 361 -19.34 -19.98 18.34
N GLU A 362 -20.03 -20.10 19.47
CA GLU A 362 -20.06 -21.32 20.29
C GLU A 362 -20.60 -22.50 19.49
N GLU A 363 -21.72 -22.33 18.77
CA GLU A 363 -22.27 -23.38 17.90
C GLU A 363 -21.30 -23.83 16.81
N ILE A 364 -20.58 -22.90 16.17
CA ILE A 364 -19.56 -23.25 15.17
C ILE A 364 -18.39 -23.99 15.81
N ILE A 365 -17.90 -23.51 16.97
CA ILE A 365 -16.82 -24.16 17.72
C ILE A 365 -17.25 -25.56 18.18
N ASP A 366 -18.52 -25.82 18.48
CA ASP A 366 -18.96 -27.14 18.91
C ASP A 366 -19.18 -28.12 17.76
N THR A 367 -19.54 -27.62 16.57
CA THR A 367 -19.93 -28.47 15.42
C THR A 367 -18.82 -28.70 14.41
N ARG A 368 -17.77 -27.89 14.40
CA ARG A 368 -16.66 -27.98 13.45
C ARG A 368 -15.37 -28.40 14.16
N ASP A 369 -14.54 -29.15 13.44
CA ASP A 369 -13.22 -29.57 13.93
C ASP A 369 -12.07 -28.76 13.32
N GLU A 370 -12.30 -28.14 12.17
CA GLU A 370 -11.33 -27.31 11.45
C GLU A 370 -11.96 -25.97 11.05
N PHE A 371 -11.28 -24.87 11.39
CA PHE A 371 -11.73 -23.51 11.08
C PHE A 371 -10.64 -22.48 11.41
N VAL A 372 -10.83 -21.25 11.00
CA VAL A 372 -9.97 -20.12 11.33
C VAL A 372 -10.79 -19.04 12.03
N ILE A 373 -10.32 -18.59 13.20
CA ILE A 373 -10.85 -17.39 13.86
C ILE A 373 -9.89 -16.24 13.59
N LYS A 374 -10.38 -15.13 13.03
CA LYS A 374 -9.56 -13.94 12.74
C LYS A 374 -10.33 -12.64 13.01
N PRO A 375 -9.66 -11.56 13.41
CA PRO A 375 -10.27 -10.23 13.44
C PRO A 375 -10.46 -9.69 12.02
N ASP A 376 -11.56 -8.97 11.84
CA ASP A 376 -11.89 -8.23 10.63
C ASP A 376 -10.85 -7.14 10.32
N SER A 377 -10.58 -6.29 11.32
CA SER A 377 -9.50 -5.31 11.32
C SER A 377 -8.31 -5.85 12.09
N GLY A 378 -7.26 -6.27 11.39
CA GLY A 378 -6.01 -6.75 12.01
C GLY A 378 -4.81 -6.55 11.09
N TYR A 379 -3.67 -6.13 11.64
CA TYR A 379 -2.43 -5.94 10.88
C TYR A 379 -1.53 -7.17 11.02
N GLY A 380 -1.01 -7.70 9.90
CA GLY A 380 0.08 -8.68 9.93
C GLY A 380 -0.23 -10.05 10.52
N GLY A 381 -1.50 -10.46 10.61
CA GLY A 381 -1.91 -11.77 11.12
C GLY A 381 -2.18 -11.83 12.63
N GLU A 382 -2.20 -10.67 13.31
CA GLU A 382 -2.54 -10.58 14.73
C GLU A 382 -3.99 -11.02 15.00
N GLY A 383 -4.18 -11.79 16.08
CA GLY A 383 -5.48 -12.32 16.48
C GLY A 383 -5.98 -13.52 15.66
N ILE A 384 -5.19 -14.03 14.71
CA ILE A 384 -5.56 -15.23 13.94
C ILE A 384 -5.22 -16.48 14.74
N ILE A 385 -6.22 -17.35 14.93
CA ILE A 385 -6.06 -18.71 15.43
C ILE A 385 -6.54 -19.65 14.32
N VAL A 386 -5.63 -20.51 13.87
CA VAL A 386 -5.92 -21.58 12.91
C VAL A 386 -6.16 -22.85 13.71
N VAL A 387 -7.33 -23.47 13.53
CA VAL A 387 -7.74 -24.72 14.19
C VAL A 387 -7.68 -25.84 13.15
N ASN A 388 -6.80 -26.82 13.38
CA ASN A 388 -6.48 -27.89 12.44
C ASN A 388 -7.12 -29.24 12.81
N GLY A 389 -7.94 -29.26 13.85
CA GLY A 389 -8.55 -30.50 14.34
C GLY A 389 -8.88 -30.47 15.82
N ARG A 390 -9.70 -31.44 16.21
CA ARG A 390 -10.09 -31.68 17.58
C ARG A 390 -9.47 -32.98 18.11
N THR A 391 -8.94 -32.92 19.31
CA THR A 391 -8.39 -34.06 20.04
C THR A 391 -9.49 -34.91 20.65
N GLU A 392 -9.17 -36.16 21.02
CA GLU A 392 -10.11 -37.09 21.67
C GLU A 392 -10.73 -36.54 22.96
N ASN A 393 -10.03 -35.63 23.65
CA ASN A 393 -10.50 -35.03 24.91
C ASN A 393 -11.40 -33.79 24.69
N GLY A 394 -11.66 -33.40 23.44
CA GLY A 394 -12.48 -32.24 23.09
C GLY A 394 -11.72 -30.92 22.93
N ASP A 395 -10.42 -30.88 23.29
CA ASP A 395 -9.54 -29.73 23.04
C ASP A 395 -9.15 -29.64 21.55
N PHE A 396 -8.73 -28.46 21.11
CA PHE A 396 -8.31 -28.18 19.75
C PHE A 396 -6.80 -28.08 19.58
N GLU A 397 -6.31 -28.58 18.45
CA GLU A 397 -4.97 -28.33 17.97
C GLU A 397 -4.96 -27.03 17.16
N THR A 398 -4.19 -26.04 17.61
CA THR A 398 -4.17 -24.72 16.99
C THR A 398 -2.77 -24.22 16.73
N SER A 399 -2.64 -23.25 15.83
CA SER A 399 -1.38 -22.53 15.56
C SER A 399 -0.81 -21.78 16.77
N LYS A 400 -1.58 -21.63 17.86
CA LYS A 400 -1.16 -21.00 19.12
C LYS A 400 -1.14 -22.00 20.29
N GLY A 401 -0.85 -23.26 19.98
CA GLY A 401 -0.84 -24.38 20.92
C GLY A 401 -2.23 -24.94 21.19
N ARG A 402 -2.33 -25.93 22.08
CA ARG A 402 -3.61 -26.55 22.42
C ARG A 402 -4.56 -25.54 23.09
N LYS A 403 -5.82 -25.52 22.68
CA LYS A 403 -6.86 -24.63 23.22
C LYS A 403 -8.12 -25.41 23.58
N THR A 404 -8.75 -25.07 24.70
CA THR A 404 -10.10 -25.57 25.01
C THR A 404 -11.15 -24.77 24.21
N PRO A 405 -12.38 -25.31 24.01
CA PRO A 405 -13.48 -24.56 23.40
C PRO A 405 -13.73 -23.21 24.08
N GLU A 406 -13.68 -23.15 25.41
CA GLU A 406 -13.89 -21.92 26.18
C GLU A 406 -12.78 -20.89 25.93
N GLN A 407 -11.54 -21.34 25.70
CA GLN A 407 -10.43 -20.46 25.36
C GLN A 407 -10.58 -19.86 23.96
N LEU A 408 -11.10 -20.64 22.99
CA LEU A 408 -11.41 -20.12 21.66
C LEU A 408 -12.57 -19.12 21.71
N LEU A 409 -13.63 -19.42 22.47
CA LEU A 409 -14.74 -18.50 22.66
C LEU A 409 -14.32 -17.21 23.38
N ALA A 410 -13.43 -17.31 24.38
CA ALA A 410 -12.85 -16.16 25.05
C ALA A 410 -11.97 -15.31 24.11
N HIS A 411 -11.27 -15.95 23.17
CA HIS A 411 -10.51 -15.25 22.12
C HIS A 411 -11.45 -14.50 21.16
N THR A 412 -12.51 -15.15 20.69
CA THR A 412 -13.57 -14.50 19.87
C THR A 412 -14.16 -13.29 20.59
N ARG A 413 -14.49 -13.43 21.88
CA ARG A 413 -14.95 -12.32 22.72
C ARG A 413 -13.95 -11.17 22.76
N SER A 414 -12.67 -11.49 22.96
CA SER A 414 -11.61 -10.48 23.01
C SER A 414 -11.46 -9.70 21.70
N ILE A 415 -11.69 -10.35 20.55
CA ILE A 415 -11.78 -9.68 19.26
C ILE A 415 -12.96 -8.70 19.22
N VAL A 416 -14.14 -9.15 19.61
CA VAL A 416 -15.37 -8.33 19.62
C VAL A 416 -15.23 -7.12 20.55
N GLU A 417 -14.57 -7.29 21.70
CA GLU A 417 -14.26 -6.21 22.64
C GLU A 417 -13.20 -5.21 22.13
N GLY A 418 -12.66 -5.42 20.92
CA GLY A 418 -11.77 -4.46 20.28
C GLY A 418 -10.30 -4.63 20.61
N GLN A 419 -9.88 -5.77 21.17
CA GLN A 419 -8.47 -6.00 21.54
C GLN A 419 -7.52 -5.87 20.34
N TYR A 420 -7.99 -6.21 19.14
CA TYR A 420 -7.20 -6.21 17.91
C TYR A 420 -7.51 -5.02 16.98
N ASP A 421 -8.43 -4.14 17.39
CA ASP A 421 -8.70 -2.91 16.66
C ASP A 421 -7.65 -1.82 17.01
N PRO A 422 -7.01 -1.17 16.04
CA PRO A 422 -5.97 -0.15 16.30
C PRO A 422 -6.45 1.05 17.13
N MET A 423 -7.76 1.33 17.14
CA MET A 423 -8.37 2.41 17.91
C MET A 423 -9.03 1.89 19.21
N GLY A 424 -9.09 0.57 19.41
CA GLY A 424 -9.77 -0.08 20.53
C GLY A 424 -11.28 0.07 20.48
N LEU A 425 -11.85 0.17 19.28
CA LEU A 425 -13.29 0.14 19.04
C LEU A 425 -13.80 -1.31 18.97
N GLU A 426 -15.10 -1.52 19.16
CA GLU A 426 -15.72 -2.85 19.01
C GLU A 426 -15.31 -3.48 17.66
N GLY A 427 -14.82 -4.72 17.72
CA GLY A 427 -14.30 -5.45 16.58
C GLY A 427 -15.29 -6.48 16.05
N VAL A 428 -15.02 -7.00 14.86
CA VAL A 428 -15.76 -8.14 14.30
C VAL A 428 -14.82 -9.34 14.25
N ALA A 429 -15.23 -10.46 14.85
CA ALA A 429 -14.54 -11.74 14.67
C ALA A 429 -15.16 -12.48 13.48
N VAL A 430 -14.30 -12.95 12.59
CA VAL A 430 -14.66 -13.72 11.40
C VAL A 430 -14.25 -15.16 11.64
N ILE A 431 -15.20 -16.09 11.53
CA ILE A 431 -14.95 -17.54 11.57
C ILE A 431 -15.14 -18.09 10.16
N GLU A 432 -14.08 -18.65 9.59
CA GLU A 432 -14.05 -19.18 8.23
C GLU A 432 -13.59 -20.64 8.19
N GLY A 433 -13.89 -21.32 7.08
CA GLY A 433 -13.29 -22.61 6.77
C GLY A 433 -11.78 -22.54 6.66
N LEU A 434 -11.13 -23.62 7.07
CA LEU A 434 -9.71 -23.81 6.87
C LEU A 434 -9.44 -24.01 5.37
N VAL A 435 -8.40 -23.36 4.86
CA VAL A 435 -7.93 -23.56 3.48
C VAL A 435 -6.88 -24.65 3.52
N HIS A 436 -7.02 -25.65 2.66
CA HIS A 436 -6.07 -26.75 2.51
C HIS A 436 -5.21 -26.47 1.27
N PRO A 437 -3.97 -25.96 1.45
CA PRO A 437 -3.19 -25.47 0.32
C PRO A 437 -2.86 -26.60 -0.66
N ASP A 438 -2.96 -26.30 -1.95
CA ASP A 438 -2.55 -27.23 -3.02
C ASP A 438 -1.11 -27.74 -2.84
N ASP A 439 -0.94 -29.05 -3.05
CA ASP A 439 0.32 -29.79 -2.89
C ASP A 439 1.50 -29.16 -3.62
N GLN A 440 1.27 -28.53 -4.79
CA GLN A 440 2.34 -27.91 -5.57
C GLN A 440 2.96 -26.76 -4.79
N LEU A 441 2.16 -25.80 -4.33
CA LEU A 441 2.68 -24.63 -3.61
C LEU A 441 3.17 -25.02 -2.21
N LEU A 442 2.49 -25.97 -1.56
CA LEU A 442 2.89 -26.47 -0.25
C LEU A 442 4.23 -27.22 -0.31
N SER A 443 4.49 -28.00 -1.35
CA SER A 443 5.78 -28.70 -1.53
C SER A 443 6.97 -27.75 -1.66
N ILE A 444 6.74 -26.52 -2.14
CA ILE A 444 7.76 -25.49 -2.26
C ILE A 444 7.94 -24.76 -0.92
N ALA A 445 6.83 -24.32 -0.31
CA ALA A 445 6.86 -23.57 0.95
C ALA A 445 7.29 -24.43 2.16
N GLY A 446 6.97 -25.73 2.14
CA GLY A 446 7.20 -26.68 3.23
C GLY A 446 6.21 -26.56 4.39
N GLN A 447 5.62 -25.37 4.60
CA GLN A 447 4.66 -25.11 5.67
C GLN A 447 3.78 -23.88 5.39
N GLY A 448 2.74 -23.71 6.20
CA GLY A 448 1.87 -22.55 6.16
C GLY A 448 0.96 -22.51 4.93
N VAL A 449 0.36 -21.34 4.68
CA VAL A 449 -0.53 -21.11 3.54
C VAL A 449 0.16 -20.17 2.55
N PRO A 450 0.74 -20.68 1.44
CA PRO A 450 1.25 -19.82 0.38
C PRO A 450 0.11 -19.10 -0.32
N ASP A 451 0.39 -17.88 -0.79
CA ASP A 451 -0.60 -17.09 -1.54
C ASP A 451 0.01 -16.47 -2.79
N VAL A 452 -0.85 -16.17 -3.76
CA VAL A 452 -0.53 -15.46 -5.00
C VAL A 452 -1.16 -14.08 -4.93
N ARG A 453 -0.32 -13.04 -4.96
CA ARG A 453 -0.77 -11.66 -5.09
C ARG A 453 -0.74 -11.23 -6.54
N VAL A 454 -1.88 -10.73 -7.04
CA VAL A 454 -2.00 -10.11 -8.36
C VAL A 454 -2.39 -8.63 -8.19
N ILE A 455 -1.59 -7.72 -8.76
CA ILE A 455 -1.96 -6.30 -8.86
C ILE A 455 -2.80 -6.11 -10.12
N VAL A 456 -3.99 -5.57 -9.93
CA VAL A 456 -4.94 -5.26 -11.00
C VAL A 456 -5.12 -3.74 -11.10
N PHE A 457 -5.02 -3.21 -12.32
CA PHE A 457 -5.20 -1.79 -12.63
C PHE A 457 -6.14 -1.59 -13.81
N LYS A 458 -7.23 -0.82 -13.63
CA LYS A 458 -8.38 -0.67 -14.56
C LYS A 458 -8.94 -2.01 -15.07
N GLY A 459 -8.88 -3.06 -14.24
CA GLY A 459 -9.31 -4.42 -14.61
C GLY A 459 -8.24 -5.25 -15.35
N TYR A 460 -7.06 -4.71 -15.61
CA TYR A 460 -5.94 -5.44 -16.22
C TYR A 460 -4.99 -5.97 -15.14
N PRO A 461 -4.66 -7.27 -15.11
CA PRO A 461 -3.63 -7.79 -14.23
C PRO A 461 -2.26 -7.33 -14.75
N ILE A 462 -1.53 -6.56 -13.95
CA ILE A 462 -0.28 -5.91 -14.39
C ILE A 462 0.97 -6.50 -13.75
N MET A 463 0.88 -7.15 -12.60
CA MET A 463 2.06 -7.74 -11.95
C MET A 463 1.63 -8.76 -10.91
N ALA A 464 2.36 -9.88 -10.79
CA ALA A 464 2.06 -10.91 -9.82
C ALA A 464 3.30 -11.42 -9.08
N MET A 465 3.07 -11.99 -7.89
CA MET A 465 4.07 -12.74 -7.13
C MET A 465 3.38 -13.80 -6.29
N THR A 466 4.06 -14.91 -6.01
CA THR A 466 3.69 -15.80 -4.90
C THR A 466 4.49 -15.44 -3.65
N ARG A 467 3.88 -15.60 -2.47
CA ARG A 467 4.54 -15.46 -1.17
C ARG A 467 4.59 -16.83 -0.53
N LEU A 468 5.81 -17.31 -0.33
CA LEU A 468 6.14 -18.60 0.26
C LEU A 468 6.50 -18.38 1.73
N PRO A 469 5.71 -18.93 2.67
CA PRO A 469 6.05 -18.92 4.09
C PRO A 469 7.38 -19.61 4.38
N THR A 470 8.05 -19.13 5.42
CA THR A 470 9.31 -19.67 5.96
C THR A 470 9.23 -19.86 7.47
N GLU A 471 10.21 -20.57 8.04
CA GLU A 471 10.39 -20.68 9.50
C GLU A 471 10.59 -19.31 10.14
N GLU A 472 11.34 -18.40 9.48
CA GLU A 472 11.51 -17.02 9.95
C GLU A 472 10.17 -16.27 10.06
N SER A 473 9.21 -16.61 9.19
CA SER A 473 7.88 -15.99 9.15
C SER A 473 6.82 -16.66 10.03
N ASP A 474 7.17 -17.69 10.80
CA ASP A 474 6.22 -18.48 11.61
C ASP A 474 5.08 -19.06 10.75
N GLY A 475 5.39 -19.51 9.53
CA GLY A 475 4.41 -20.08 8.60
C GLY A 475 3.44 -19.08 7.96
N ALA A 476 3.69 -17.76 8.07
CA ALA A 476 2.84 -16.73 7.46
C ALA A 476 3.39 -16.22 6.11
N ALA A 477 2.52 -16.03 5.11
CA ALA A 477 2.84 -15.42 3.81
C ALA A 477 3.03 -13.88 3.89
N ASN A 478 3.87 -13.40 4.81
CA ASN A 478 4.15 -11.99 5.01
C ASN A 478 5.63 -11.68 4.76
N LEU A 479 5.92 -10.98 3.65
CA LEU A 479 7.29 -10.62 3.26
C LEU A 479 8.05 -9.88 4.38
N HIS A 480 7.37 -9.05 5.16
CA HIS A 480 7.99 -8.29 6.26
C HIS A 480 8.38 -9.16 7.46
N MET A 481 7.77 -10.33 7.60
CA MET A 481 8.05 -11.30 8.67
C MET A 481 9.10 -12.32 8.26
N GLY A 482 9.55 -12.34 7.00
CA GLY A 482 10.56 -13.28 6.52
C GLY A 482 10.08 -14.24 5.43
N ALA A 483 8.84 -14.13 4.95
CA ALA A 483 8.40 -14.91 3.81
C ALA A 483 9.19 -14.55 2.55
N VAL A 484 9.39 -15.51 1.67
CA VAL A 484 10.03 -15.32 0.36
C VAL A 484 8.97 -14.95 -0.67
N GLY A 485 9.17 -13.84 -1.39
CA GLY A 485 8.33 -13.42 -2.49
C GLY A 485 8.97 -13.79 -3.82
N VAL A 486 8.30 -14.61 -4.61
CA VAL A 486 8.75 -15.01 -5.94
C VAL A 486 7.92 -14.29 -6.99
N GLY A 487 8.55 -13.53 -7.87
CA GLY A 487 7.85 -12.82 -8.95
C GLY A 487 7.26 -13.81 -9.95
N LEU A 488 6.10 -13.51 -10.52
CA LEU A 488 5.44 -14.35 -11.51
C LEU A 488 5.16 -13.54 -12.77
N SER A 489 5.46 -14.12 -13.95
CA SER A 489 5.04 -13.54 -15.23
C SER A 489 3.52 -13.59 -15.35
N ILE A 490 2.92 -12.49 -15.81
CA ILE A 490 1.48 -12.46 -16.12
C ILE A 490 1.18 -13.37 -17.32
N ALA A 491 2.09 -13.46 -18.30
CA ALA A 491 1.88 -14.24 -19.52
C ALA A 491 1.59 -15.73 -19.26
N ASP A 492 2.34 -16.37 -18.36
CA ASP A 492 2.32 -17.83 -18.18
C ASP A 492 2.52 -18.33 -16.74
N GLY A 493 2.65 -17.44 -15.74
CA GLY A 493 2.76 -17.83 -14.34
C GLY A 493 4.11 -18.45 -13.97
N LYS A 494 5.14 -18.32 -14.82
CA LYS A 494 6.51 -18.75 -14.50
C LYS A 494 7.15 -17.85 -13.47
N ALA A 495 7.97 -18.46 -12.61
CA ALA A 495 8.77 -17.73 -11.65
C ALA A 495 9.84 -16.86 -12.33
N LEU A 496 10.07 -15.69 -11.75
CA LEU A 496 11.07 -14.71 -12.19
C LEU A 496 12.22 -14.55 -11.18
N GLY A 497 12.19 -15.32 -10.08
CA GLY A 497 13.21 -15.36 -9.02
C GLY A 497 12.71 -14.95 -7.63
N GLY A 498 13.47 -15.31 -6.58
CA GLY A 498 13.10 -15.14 -5.18
C GLY A 498 13.66 -13.89 -4.50
N TYR A 499 12.84 -13.21 -3.70
CA TYR A 499 13.21 -12.04 -2.91
C TYR A 499 12.63 -12.08 -1.49
N GLN A 500 13.44 -11.78 -0.48
CA GLN A 500 12.97 -11.58 0.90
C GLN A 500 13.18 -10.11 1.32
N SER A 501 12.28 -9.58 2.14
CA SER A 501 12.28 -8.14 2.52
C SER A 501 13.51 -7.67 3.32
N THR A 502 14.38 -8.59 3.73
CA THR A 502 15.71 -8.35 4.31
C THR A 502 16.76 -7.93 3.26
N ASN A 503 16.35 -7.73 2.00
CA ASN A 503 17.22 -7.47 0.83
C ASN A 503 18.16 -8.64 0.53
N LYS A 504 17.62 -9.86 0.58
CA LYS A 504 18.28 -11.07 0.12
C LYS A 504 17.55 -11.62 -1.09
N TRP A 505 18.33 -12.12 -2.04
CA TRP A 505 17.84 -12.85 -3.20
C TRP A 505 18.20 -14.31 -3.04
N PHE A 506 17.30 -15.15 -3.52
CA PHE A 506 17.37 -16.58 -3.34
C PHE A 506 17.06 -17.23 -4.67
N ASP A 507 17.96 -18.12 -5.07
CA ASP A 507 17.74 -19.04 -6.18
C ASP A 507 16.96 -20.26 -5.66
N ASP A 508 17.14 -20.62 -4.37
CA ASP A 508 16.46 -21.72 -3.69
C ASP A 508 15.66 -21.25 -2.46
N HIS A 509 14.55 -21.92 -2.15
CA HIS A 509 13.80 -21.66 -0.93
C HIS A 509 14.66 -21.95 0.31
N PRO A 510 14.74 -21.03 1.30
CA PRO A 510 15.72 -21.11 2.39
C PRO A 510 15.54 -22.33 3.30
N ASP A 511 14.31 -22.85 3.41
CA ASP A 511 13.99 -23.93 4.34
C ASP A 511 13.88 -25.29 3.64
N THR A 512 13.39 -25.30 2.39
CA THR A 512 13.12 -26.54 1.63
C THR A 512 14.21 -26.84 0.60
N GLY A 513 15.02 -25.86 0.22
CA GLY A 513 16.07 -26.00 -0.80
C GLY A 513 15.53 -26.18 -2.22
N VAL A 514 14.25 -25.91 -2.46
CA VAL A 514 13.62 -26.03 -3.78
C VAL A 514 14.04 -24.85 -4.65
N ASP A 515 14.48 -25.14 -5.88
CA ASP A 515 14.80 -24.15 -6.91
C ASP A 515 13.57 -23.28 -7.25
N LEU A 516 13.68 -21.99 -6.96
CA LEU A 516 12.62 -21.00 -7.15
C LEU A 516 12.53 -20.48 -8.58
N GLU A 517 13.54 -20.70 -9.43
CA GLU A 517 13.51 -20.30 -10.84
C GLU A 517 12.84 -21.36 -11.71
N ALA A 518 12.85 -22.63 -11.27
CA ALA A 518 12.36 -23.75 -12.06
C ALA A 518 10.84 -23.98 -12.01
N PHE A 519 10.08 -23.30 -11.13
CA PHE A 519 8.66 -23.58 -10.96
C PHE A 519 7.73 -22.60 -11.69
N TYR A 520 6.52 -23.07 -11.95
CA TYR A 520 5.41 -22.32 -12.53
C TYR A 520 4.15 -22.65 -11.76
N VAL A 521 3.24 -21.69 -11.62
CA VAL A 521 1.99 -21.90 -10.89
C VAL A 521 0.97 -22.57 -11.80
N HIS A 522 0.45 -23.73 -11.39
CA HIS A 522 -0.64 -24.41 -12.13
C HIS A 522 -1.92 -23.58 -12.16
N ASN A 523 -2.80 -23.87 -13.13
CA ASN A 523 -4.10 -23.20 -13.29
C ASN A 523 -4.01 -21.67 -13.34
N TRP A 524 -2.92 -21.13 -13.89
CA TRP A 524 -2.64 -19.69 -13.93
C TRP A 524 -3.79 -18.84 -14.50
N GLY A 525 -4.47 -19.35 -15.55
CA GLY A 525 -5.64 -18.67 -16.11
C GLY A 525 -6.75 -18.46 -15.08
N GLN A 526 -7.10 -19.49 -14.31
CA GLN A 526 -8.13 -19.40 -13.26
C GLN A 526 -7.72 -18.44 -12.13
N ILE A 527 -6.42 -18.38 -11.78
CA ILE A 527 -5.92 -17.41 -10.81
C ILE A 527 -6.13 -15.98 -11.31
N LEU A 528 -5.80 -15.71 -12.58
CA LEU A 528 -6.03 -14.39 -13.17
C LEU A 528 -7.52 -14.06 -13.27
N ASP A 529 -8.36 -15.03 -13.65
CA ASP A 529 -9.81 -14.88 -13.69
C ASP A 529 -10.36 -14.48 -12.32
N THR A 530 -9.99 -15.23 -11.27
CA THR A 530 -10.36 -14.94 -9.88
C THR A 530 -9.88 -13.56 -9.45
N ALA A 531 -8.64 -13.17 -9.79
CA ALA A 531 -8.09 -11.86 -9.45
C ALA A 531 -8.87 -10.70 -10.09
N VAL A 532 -9.12 -10.79 -11.40
CA VAL A 532 -9.78 -9.74 -12.17
C VAL A 532 -11.26 -9.64 -11.77
N MET A 533 -11.94 -10.77 -11.61
CA MET A 533 -13.33 -10.80 -11.15
C MET A 533 -13.47 -10.13 -9.77
N ALA A 534 -12.59 -10.48 -8.83
CA ALA A 534 -12.58 -9.88 -7.50
C ALA A 534 -12.31 -8.37 -7.53
N ALA A 535 -11.39 -7.92 -8.40
CA ALA A 535 -11.12 -6.51 -8.60
C ALA A 535 -12.34 -5.75 -9.16
N GLU A 536 -13.05 -6.32 -10.15
CA GLU A 536 -14.25 -5.71 -10.72
C GLU A 536 -15.41 -5.63 -9.73
N VAL A 537 -15.67 -6.71 -8.97
CA VAL A 537 -16.71 -6.73 -7.93
C VAL A 537 -16.39 -5.70 -6.83
N SER A 538 -15.11 -5.53 -6.47
CA SER A 538 -14.67 -4.53 -5.49
C SER A 538 -14.78 -3.08 -5.98
N ARG A 539 -14.94 -2.86 -7.30
CA ARG A 539 -15.00 -1.54 -7.96
C ARG A 539 -13.76 -0.66 -7.71
N LEU A 540 -12.62 -1.28 -7.39
CA LEU A 540 -11.36 -0.59 -7.21
C LEU A 540 -10.60 -0.53 -8.54
N GLY A 541 -10.23 0.69 -8.97
CA GLY A 541 -9.46 0.86 -10.19
C GLY A 541 -7.98 0.49 -10.05
N TYR A 542 -7.42 0.45 -8.84
CA TYR A 542 -6.07 -0.04 -8.54
C TYR A 542 -6.09 -0.85 -7.24
N THR A 543 -5.81 -2.16 -7.30
CA THR A 543 -5.88 -3.03 -6.13
C THR A 543 -4.88 -4.17 -6.21
N GLY A 544 -4.55 -4.77 -5.07
CA GLY A 544 -3.88 -6.07 -5.01
C GLY A 544 -4.86 -7.11 -4.50
N VAL A 545 -5.01 -8.22 -5.21
CA VAL A 545 -5.85 -9.34 -4.82
C VAL A 545 -4.93 -10.46 -4.34
N ASP A 546 -5.18 -10.95 -3.12
CA ASP A 546 -4.43 -12.04 -2.51
C ASP A 546 -5.26 -13.32 -2.65
N ILE A 547 -4.72 -14.28 -3.38
CA ILE A 547 -5.38 -15.53 -3.76
C ILE A 547 -4.65 -16.69 -3.09
N VAL A 548 -5.39 -17.60 -2.49
CA VAL A 548 -4.89 -18.90 -2.05
C VAL A 548 -5.41 -19.97 -3.00
N VAL A 549 -4.66 -21.05 -3.19
CA VAL A 549 -5.10 -22.17 -4.02
C VAL A 549 -5.38 -23.34 -3.10
N ASP A 550 -6.65 -23.70 -2.99
CA ASP A 550 -7.11 -24.86 -2.25
C ASP A 550 -7.00 -26.12 -3.12
N GLU A 551 -6.62 -27.25 -2.52
CA GLU A 551 -6.46 -28.53 -3.22
C GLU A 551 -7.76 -29.03 -3.88
N THR A 552 -8.92 -28.71 -3.30
CA THR A 552 -10.23 -29.20 -3.76
C THR A 552 -11.03 -28.10 -4.44
N GLU A 553 -11.07 -26.91 -3.84
CA GLU A 553 -11.91 -25.78 -4.30
C GLU A 553 -11.20 -24.89 -5.34
N GLY A 554 -9.88 -25.05 -5.53
CA GLY A 554 -9.10 -24.25 -6.47
C GLY A 554 -8.80 -22.82 -6.00
N PRO A 555 -8.59 -21.86 -6.91
CA PRO A 555 -8.20 -20.49 -6.55
C PRO A 555 -9.30 -19.70 -5.82
N MET A 556 -9.02 -19.23 -4.61
CA MET A 556 -9.94 -18.46 -3.78
C MET A 556 -9.35 -17.12 -3.33
N VAL A 557 -10.17 -16.08 -3.25
CA VAL A 557 -9.76 -14.77 -2.73
C VAL A 557 -9.71 -14.80 -1.21
N LEU A 558 -8.52 -14.56 -0.66
CA LEU A 558 -8.29 -14.43 0.77
C LEU A 558 -8.51 -12.98 1.23
N GLU A 559 -7.96 -12.01 0.49
CA GLU A 559 -8.02 -10.58 0.85
C GLU A 559 -7.93 -9.68 -0.39
N ILE A 560 -8.56 -8.50 -0.31
CA ILE A 560 -8.37 -7.42 -1.28
C ILE A 560 -7.73 -6.22 -0.60
N ASN A 561 -6.59 -5.83 -1.15
CA ASN A 561 -5.78 -4.74 -0.68
C ASN A 561 -5.93 -3.52 -1.59
N ALA A 562 -6.78 -2.55 -1.21
CA ALA A 562 -6.86 -1.26 -1.92
C ALA A 562 -5.56 -0.44 -1.89
N ARG A 563 -4.59 -0.84 -1.05
CA ARG A 563 -3.31 -0.17 -0.85
C ARG A 563 -2.14 -1.16 -0.94
N PRO A 564 -1.99 -1.90 -2.05
CA PRO A 564 -1.04 -3.01 -2.11
C PRO A 564 0.39 -2.51 -1.94
N GLY A 565 1.22 -3.36 -1.33
CA GLY A 565 2.63 -3.08 -1.08
C GLY A 565 3.45 -3.11 -2.38
N LEU A 566 4.42 -2.21 -2.48
CA LEU A 566 5.30 -2.11 -3.66
C LEU A 566 6.45 -3.13 -3.69
N GLY A 567 6.50 -4.06 -2.72
CA GLY A 567 7.58 -5.06 -2.62
C GLY A 567 7.62 -6.03 -3.80
N ILE A 568 6.50 -6.22 -4.48
CA ILE A 568 6.36 -7.05 -5.69
C ILE A 568 7.33 -6.68 -6.82
N GLN A 569 7.74 -5.41 -6.91
CA GLN A 569 8.73 -4.94 -7.88
C GLN A 569 10.12 -5.56 -7.64
N ASN A 570 10.44 -5.88 -6.38
CA ASN A 570 11.70 -6.54 -6.06
C ASN A 570 11.68 -8.02 -6.45
N SER A 571 10.53 -8.67 -6.27
CA SER A 571 10.34 -10.09 -6.59
C SER A 571 10.26 -10.35 -8.09
N THR A 572 9.72 -9.39 -8.86
CA THR A 572 9.63 -9.47 -10.33
C THR A 572 10.85 -8.88 -11.04
N PHE A 573 11.79 -8.30 -10.28
CA PHE A 573 12.96 -7.57 -10.80
C PHE A 573 12.62 -6.43 -11.76
N ASP A 574 11.38 -5.96 -11.72
CA ASP A 574 10.88 -4.97 -12.67
C ASP A 574 9.92 -3.95 -12.01
N GLY A 575 9.79 -2.80 -12.66
CA GLY A 575 9.05 -1.66 -12.18
C GLY A 575 7.58 -1.66 -12.57
N LEU A 576 6.72 -1.22 -11.66
CA LEU A 576 5.28 -1.08 -11.92
C LEU A 576 4.93 0.16 -12.75
N LEU A 577 5.84 1.15 -12.86
CA LEU A 577 5.48 2.46 -13.40
C LEU A 577 5.08 2.36 -14.87
N GLU A 578 5.91 1.73 -15.69
CA GLU A 578 5.72 1.65 -17.15
C GLU A 578 4.42 0.93 -17.49
N ARG A 579 4.13 -0.18 -16.80
CA ARG A 579 2.86 -0.91 -16.92
C ARG A 579 1.66 -0.04 -16.58
N THR A 580 1.72 0.73 -15.49
CA THR A 580 0.61 1.64 -15.16
C THR A 580 0.49 2.81 -16.12
N GLU A 581 1.59 3.37 -16.61
CA GLU A 581 1.55 4.44 -17.61
C GLU A 581 1.04 3.95 -18.96
N PHE A 582 1.34 2.70 -19.32
CA PHE A 582 0.80 2.02 -20.49
C PHE A 582 -0.72 1.91 -20.38
N VAL A 583 -1.23 1.35 -19.28
CA VAL A 583 -2.68 1.21 -19.05
C VAL A 583 -3.40 2.57 -18.94
N GLU A 584 -2.75 3.60 -18.38
CA GLU A 584 -3.30 4.97 -18.37
C GLU A 584 -3.44 5.60 -19.77
N LYS A 585 -2.65 5.15 -20.75
CA LYS A 585 -2.68 5.67 -22.14
C LYS A 585 -3.63 4.89 -23.06
N LEU A 586 -4.20 3.78 -22.59
CA LEU A 586 -5.14 2.99 -23.39
C LEU A 586 -6.36 3.84 -23.79
N PRO A 587 -6.84 3.70 -25.04
CA PRO A 587 -8.09 4.32 -25.46
C PRO A 587 -9.30 3.89 -24.61
N ASP A 588 -10.33 4.75 -24.52
CA ASP A 588 -11.54 4.46 -23.73
C ASP A 588 -12.27 3.18 -24.18
N SER A 589 -12.06 2.71 -25.43
CA SER A 589 -12.59 1.43 -25.93
C SER A 589 -12.12 0.23 -25.08
N PHE A 590 -10.92 0.31 -24.51
CA PHE A 590 -10.33 -0.73 -23.67
C PHE A 590 -10.99 -0.83 -22.28
N ASP A 591 -11.68 0.22 -21.82
CA ASP A 591 -12.37 0.17 -20.53
C ASP A 591 -13.63 -0.71 -20.59
N LEU A 592 -14.17 -0.92 -21.80
CA LEU A 592 -15.37 -1.71 -22.06
C LEU A 592 -15.11 -3.20 -22.35
N LYS A 593 -13.83 -3.61 -22.37
CA LYS A 593 -13.44 -4.99 -22.61
C LYS A 593 -13.92 -5.91 -21.48
N SER A 594 -14.30 -7.14 -21.83
CA SER A 594 -14.68 -8.15 -20.85
C SER A 594 -13.47 -8.57 -20.00
N PRO A 595 -13.67 -9.12 -18.79
CA PRO A 595 -12.59 -9.62 -17.93
C PRO A 595 -11.63 -10.57 -18.65
N GLY A 596 -12.17 -11.54 -19.40
CA GLY A 596 -11.37 -12.50 -20.16
C GLY A 596 -10.52 -11.84 -21.24
N GLU A 597 -11.07 -10.87 -21.98
CA GLU A 597 -10.29 -10.09 -22.96
C GLU A 597 -9.17 -9.28 -22.28
N LYS A 598 -9.46 -8.66 -21.13
CA LYS A 598 -8.45 -7.89 -20.38
C LYS A 598 -7.29 -8.77 -19.92
N ILE A 599 -7.59 -9.99 -19.49
CA ILE A 599 -6.58 -10.98 -19.09
C ILE A 599 -5.71 -11.35 -20.29
N GLU A 600 -6.30 -11.76 -21.42
CA GLU A 600 -5.52 -12.17 -22.59
C GLU A 600 -4.69 -11.03 -23.20
N LEU A 601 -5.21 -9.80 -23.17
CA LEU A 601 -4.46 -8.60 -23.54
C LEU A 601 -3.26 -8.40 -22.62
N ALA A 602 -3.46 -8.43 -21.31
CA ALA A 602 -2.38 -8.27 -20.34
C ALA A 602 -1.30 -9.36 -20.48
N ARG A 603 -1.70 -10.60 -20.73
CA ARG A 603 -0.78 -11.72 -21.02
C ARG A 603 0.04 -11.47 -22.29
N THR A 604 -0.60 -10.92 -23.32
CA THR A 604 0.07 -10.58 -24.58
C THR A 604 1.08 -9.46 -24.38
N TRP A 605 0.70 -8.39 -23.66
CA TRP A 605 1.58 -7.28 -23.34
C TRP A 605 2.78 -7.70 -22.50
N ASP A 606 2.57 -8.61 -21.54
CA ASP A 606 3.67 -9.13 -20.71
C ASP A 606 4.70 -9.93 -21.52
N ARG A 607 4.28 -10.66 -22.56
CA ARG A 607 5.21 -11.40 -23.46
C ARG A 607 6.12 -10.47 -24.27
N VAL A 608 5.66 -9.26 -24.56
CA VAL A 608 6.41 -8.24 -25.31
C VAL A 608 6.96 -7.15 -24.38
N ASP A 609 7.04 -7.43 -23.08
CA ASP A 609 7.58 -6.55 -22.05
C ASP A 609 6.96 -5.15 -22.06
N TRP A 610 5.65 -5.07 -22.35
CA TRP A 610 4.87 -3.83 -22.36
C TRP A 610 5.44 -2.73 -23.28
N THR A 611 6.21 -3.12 -24.32
CA THR A 611 6.97 -2.20 -25.19
C THR A 611 6.24 -1.75 -26.45
N GLU A 612 5.28 -2.53 -26.96
CA GLU A 612 4.53 -2.19 -28.17
C GLU A 612 3.50 -1.07 -27.92
N ASP A 613 3.21 -0.25 -28.92
CA ASP A 613 2.18 0.79 -28.79
C ASP A 613 0.79 0.15 -28.70
N ALA A 614 -0.02 0.60 -27.74
CA ALA A 614 -1.38 0.11 -27.51
C ALA A 614 -2.25 0.17 -28.78
N ILE A 615 -2.03 1.18 -29.63
CA ILE A 615 -2.77 1.38 -30.89
C ILE A 615 -2.37 0.32 -31.94
N GLU A 616 -1.09 -0.03 -32.02
CA GLU A 616 -0.62 -1.06 -32.95
C GLU A 616 -1.15 -2.44 -32.54
N LEU A 617 -1.20 -2.71 -31.25
CA LEU A 617 -1.79 -3.91 -30.67
C LEU A 617 -3.31 -3.99 -30.86
N GLU A 618 -4.06 -2.89 -30.67
CA GLU A 618 -5.50 -2.84 -30.98
C GLU A 618 -5.76 -3.19 -32.45
N ALA A 619 -4.95 -2.63 -33.36
CA ALA A 619 -5.06 -2.89 -34.78
C ALA A 619 -4.68 -4.33 -35.17
N GLN A 620 -3.77 -4.97 -34.43
CA GLN A 620 -3.45 -6.39 -34.62
C GLN A 620 -4.60 -7.26 -34.09
N TRP A 621 -5.10 -7.00 -32.90
CA TRP A 621 -6.18 -7.77 -32.28
C TRP A 621 -7.48 -7.72 -33.08
N ALA A 622 -7.87 -6.53 -33.54
CA ALA A 622 -9.05 -6.35 -34.37
C ALA A 622 -8.94 -7.11 -35.72
N ARG A 623 -7.73 -7.32 -36.24
CA ARG A 623 -7.50 -8.17 -37.41
C ARG A 623 -7.63 -9.65 -37.07
N THR A 624 -7.11 -10.08 -35.93
CA THR A 624 -7.21 -11.47 -35.46
C THR A 624 -8.67 -11.88 -35.25
N ASP A 625 -9.50 -11.03 -34.63
CA ASP A 625 -10.93 -11.29 -34.45
C ASP A 625 -11.67 -11.36 -35.80
N ALA A 626 -11.33 -10.46 -36.74
CA ALA A 626 -11.91 -10.46 -38.09
C ALA A 626 -11.51 -11.72 -38.89
N ASP A 627 -10.30 -12.24 -38.70
CA ASP A 627 -9.82 -13.45 -39.37
C ASP A 627 -10.35 -14.73 -38.70
N ALA A 628 -10.53 -14.73 -37.37
CA ALA A 628 -11.23 -15.79 -36.64
C ALA A 628 -12.69 -15.90 -37.08
N ASP A 629 -13.43 -14.78 -37.15
CA ASP A 629 -14.82 -14.74 -37.61
C ASP A 629 -14.95 -15.12 -39.11
N ARG A 630 -13.91 -14.83 -39.93
CA ARG A 630 -13.84 -15.34 -41.32
C ARG A 630 -13.61 -16.85 -41.38
N SER A 631 -12.75 -17.40 -40.53
CA SER A 631 -12.46 -18.84 -40.49
C SER A 631 -13.68 -19.67 -40.08
N VAL A 632 -14.51 -19.14 -39.17
CA VAL A 632 -15.80 -19.74 -38.75
C VAL A 632 -16.85 -19.65 -39.86
N ARG A 633 -16.85 -18.57 -40.65
CA ARG A 633 -17.74 -18.42 -41.82
C ARG A 633 -17.31 -19.22 -43.05
N THR A 634 -16.06 -19.67 -43.12
CA THR A 634 -15.54 -20.49 -44.23
C THR A 634 -15.53 -22.00 -43.93
N GLY A 635 -16.31 -22.46 -42.94
CA GLY A 635 -16.58 -23.89 -42.76
C GLY A 635 -17.07 -24.51 -44.08
N ASP A 636 -16.29 -25.45 -44.60
CA ASP A 636 -16.54 -26.19 -45.84
C ASP A 636 -17.94 -26.84 -45.82
N PRO A 637 -18.85 -26.50 -46.77
CA PRO A 637 -20.19 -27.08 -46.82
C PRO A 637 -20.24 -28.60 -47.07
N ASP A 638 -19.11 -29.25 -47.38
CA ASP A 638 -19.09 -30.66 -47.79
C ASP A 638 -19.06 -31.69 -46.64
N HIS A 639 -19.03 -31.27 -45.37
CA HIS A 639 -19.06 -32.21 -44.25
C HIS A 639 -20.44 -32.53 -43.64
N GLU A 640 -21.50 -31.78 -44.00
CA GLU A 640 -22.88 -32.06 -43.55
C GLU A 640 -23.69 -32.95 -44.51
N ARG A 641 -23.20 -33.24 -45.72
CA ARG A 641 -23.92 -34.09 -46.70
C ARG A 641 -23.68 -35.60 -46.59
N LYS A 642 -22.94 -36.08 -45.59
CA LYS A 642 -22.66 -37.51 -45.39
C LYS A 642 -23.28 -38.13 -44.12
N ARG A 643 -24.13 -37.41 -43.39
CA ARG A 643 -24.87 -37.96 -42.24
C ARG A 643 -26.38 -38.16 -42.45
N GLU A 644 -26.93 -37.78 -43.59
CA GLU A 644 -28.37 -37.93 -43.89
C GLU A 644 -28.72 -39.04 -44.91
N SER A 645 -27.80 -39.94 -45.24
CA SER A 645 -28.07 -41.03 -46.21
C SER A 645 -27.90 -42.45 -45.65
N ALA A 646 -27.97 -42.63 -44.34
CA ALA A 646 -28.03 -43.94 -43.71
C ALA A 646 -28.92 -43.85 -42.48
N ASP A 647 -30.23 -44.02 -42.69
CA ASP A 647 -31.16 -44.74 -41.81
C ASP A 647 -32.59 -44.34 -42.18
N GLY A 648 -33.22 -45.19 -43.00
CA GLY A 648 -34.59 -45.02 -43.45
C GLY A 648 -35.12 -46.30 -44.05
N GLU A 649 -35.31 -47.34 -43.23
CA GLU A 649 -36.21 -48.45 -43.53
C GLU A 649 -36.58 -49.23 -42.24
N THR A 650 -37.83 -49.73 -42.21
CA THR A 650 -38.56 -50.49 -41.16
C THR A 650 -39.25 -49.64 -40.06
N ASP A 651 -40.52 -49.29 -40.22
CA ASP A 651 -41.75 -50.09 -39.95
C ASP A 651 -41.82 -50.44 -38.44
N GLY A 652 -42.62 -49.78 -37.59
CA GLY A 652 -44.08 -49.78 -37.61
C GLY A 652 -44.58 -50.69 -36.48
N GLN A 653 -44.84 -50.16 -35.28
CA GLN A 653 -45.86 -50.68 -34.34
C GLN A 653 -46.06 -49.82 -33.09
N GLU A 654 -47.31 -49.83 -32.64
CA GLU A 654 -47.96 -49.12 -31.54
C GLU A 654 -47.42 -49.44 -30.14
N GLU A 655 -47.66 -48.51 -29.21
CA GLU A 655 -48.17 -48.67 -27.82
C GLU A 655 -47.48 -47.66 -26.85
N VAL A 656 -48.17 -46.61 -26.41
CA VAL A 656 -49.11 -46.55 -25.26
C VAL A 656 -48.38 -46.36 -23.90
N ILE A 657 -48.66 -45.18 -23.31
CA ILE A 657 -48.68 -44.83 -21.86
C ILE A 657 -47.37 -44.44 -21.15
N ALA A 658 -47.31 -43.13 -20.88
CA ALA A 658 -46.98 -42.45 -19.62
C ALA A 658 -45.99 -43.08 -18.62
N ARG A 659 -44.92 -42.34 -18.32
CA ARG A 659 -44.82 -41.49 -17.12
C ARG A 659 -43.67 -40.50 -17.22
#